data_AF-A0A8H4WE29-F1
#
_entry.id   AF-A0A8H4WE29-F1
#
_cell.length_a   1.000
_cell.length_b   1.000
_cell.length_c   1.000
_cell.angle_alpha   90.00
_cell.angle_beta   90.00
_cell.angle_gamma   90.00
#
_symmetry.space_group_name_H-M   'P 1'
#
loop_
_entity.id
_entity.type
_entity.pdbx_description
1 polymer ?
#
loop_
_entity_poly.entity_id
_entity_poly.type
_entity_poly.pdbx_seq_one_letter_code
_entity_poly.pdbx_strand_id
1 'polypeptide(L)'
;MEFPPFDKGISNQKVTLKAVDITPPGYDSADPVVITSNGNGTNQHEQNVLNSPIASEIPKTPSGDELMAMDVLKIIESYGVDFEKSGISWKGFESFVPVVLGQIARQEPIRMILPAFPFKSPNAHSKVLGTMPDFGEELALAHLNGLCQNIGEVYAPGADVYISSDGLVYNDILGVPDETVWDYGETLRKMAIEKELHHVKFIRLFELLDHPWFPSSTQEAAKAFYLAHASCLRRELMYTFADPSFDATKAIKTDNDTCLTYRGYIKFLTKDLAHLEEKGKSMSKRARQAQIADTARQMIIRGKMFAAAIKANRKDYVRLSIHESAGEKKLSVSLIPQIRGTLGYTPWHSSVAVGLDGSYRTVHAEDVRDTHDLIYKNGQPYFFRERSSLFDWTEDGLSVKFEHLYPCGLIIRPADIDNVNPPPSIRSIPMKKVRQLSNGMSPIVIRGFSETLEEDLYVKKGEELGTILPWSFGIIQKVRDNGRSDKMGNNVTSNEAMPMHFDGMFKFDEIIDPETGEKKKVQHPPGYQFFTCPATAPKGNGYTLFASSRLFFRYLPIPWSAERLEKVTWAMDNDGFWDAKLKNLPLIVKHPISGLPCLRWHQPWDSTKTKFSTCDVSIENDDNSLVKVVDRITYDYRVCLRFGWERGDLLISDNTAMLHTRTGYISDCDRELWRIHCD
;
A
#
# COMPACT_ATOMS: atom_id res chain seq x y z
N MET A 1 39.76 -44.02 -20.43
CA MET A 1 38.81 -44.47 -21.48
C MET A 1 38.29 -43.20 -22.11
N GLU A 2 38.62 -43.01 -23.38
CA GLU A 2 38.74 -41.71 -24.07
C GLU A 2 37.71 -41.63 -25.22
N PHE A 3 37.25 -40.39 -25.49
CA PHE A 3 36.51 -39.86 -26.66
C PHE A 3 34.99 -40.11 -26.84
N PRO A 4 34.24 -39.23 -27.57
CA PRO A 4 34.59 -37.93 -28.19
C PRO A 4 33.55 -36.78 -27.97
N PRO A 5 33.85 -35.54 -28.45
CA PRO A 5 32.89 -34.43 -28.54
C PRO A 5 32.17 -34.39 -29.89
N PHE A 6 30.96 -33.85 -29.93
CA PHE A 6 30.28 -33.50 -31.18
C PHE A 6 29.77 -32.05 -31.16
N ASP A 7 30.42 -31.28 -32.02
CA ASP A 7 30.01 -29.98 -32.51
C ASP A 7 29.02 -30.17 -33.68
N LYS A 8 27.98 -29.33 -33.77
CA LYS A 8 27.18 -29.06 -34.98
C LYS A 8 26.14 -27.97 -34.67
N GLY A 9 26.42 -26.75 -35.14
CA GLY A 9 25.38 -25.74 -35.35
C GLY A 9 24.44 -26.13 -36.50
N ILE A 10 23.24 -25.54 -36.52
CA ILE A 10 22.49 -25.08 -37.71
C ILE A 10 21.26 -24.26 -37.26
N SER A 11 21.21 -23.03 -37.77
CA SER A 11 20.07 -22.23 -38.28
C SER A 11 18.82 -21.94 -37.41
N ASN A 12 18.66 -20.63 -37.15
CA ASN A 12 17.41 -19.97 -36.79
C ASN A 12 16.33 -20.12 -37.87
N GLN A 13 15.24 -20.84 -37.57
CA GLN A 13 13.98 -20.73 -38.31
C GLN A 13 13.02 -19.78 -37.58
N LYS A 14 12.66 -18.68 -38.25
CA LYS A 14 11.52 -17.83 -37.92
C LYS A 14 10.23 -18.65 -38.01
N VAL A 15 9.51 -18.79 -36.89
CA VAL A 15 8.15 -19.31 -36.88
C VAL A 15 7.18 -18.15 -37.00
N THR A 16 6.49 -18.09 -38.14
CA THR A 16 5.40 -17.16 -38.43
C THR A 16 4.11 -17.68 -37.78
N LEU A 17 3.61 -17.00 -36.76
CA LEU A 17 2.28 -17.27 -36.19
C LEU A 17 1.21 -16.61 -37.06
N LYS A 18 0.35 -17.43 -37.68
CA LYS A 18 -0.86 -16.99 -38.39
C LYS A 18 -1.93 -16.63 -37.37
N ALA A 19 -2.49 -15.42 -37.49
CA ALA A 19 -3.70 -15.00 -36.81
C ALA A 19 -4.90 -15.77 -37.38
N VAL A 20 -5.80 -16.22 -36.50
CA VAL A 20 -7.11 -16.77 -36.84
C VAL A 20 -8.13 -15.69 -36.46
N ASP A 21 -8.73 -15.07 -37.46
CA ASP A 21 -9.87 -14.16 -37.29
C ASP A 21 -11.12 -14.98 -36.94
N ILE A 22 -11.79 -14.60 -35.86
CA ILE A 22 -13.12 -15.11 -35.50
C ILE A 22 -14.11 -13.96 -35.68
N THR A 23 -14.96 -14.11 -36.69
CA THR A 23 -16.08 -13.22 -37.04
C THR A 23 -17.20 -13.29 -35.98
N PRO A 24 -17.82 -12.17 -35.59
CA PRO A 24 -19.05 -12.17 -34.79
C PRO A 24 -20.28 -12.46 -35.68
N PRO A 25 -21.34 -13.11 -35.15
CA PRO A 25 -22.53 -13.44 -35.92
C PRO A 25 -23.40 -12.21 -36.20
N GLY A 26 -23.94 -12.17 -37.42
CA GLY A 26 -24.72 -11.08 -37.98
C GLY A 26 -26.10 -10.90 -37.34
N TYR A 27 -26.49 -9.63 -37.23
CA TYR A 27 -27.88 -9.21 -37.05
C TYR A 27 -28.46 -8.89 -38.42
N ASP A 28 -29.53 -9.60 -38.78
CA ASP A 28 -30.28 -9.36 -40.00
C ASP A 28 -31.05 -8.03 -39.91
N SER A 29 -30.88 -7.26 -40.98
CA SER A 29 -31.53 -6.00 -41.27
C SER A 29 -32.94 -6.20 -41.83
N ALA A 30 -33.88 -5.36 -41.40
CA ALA A 30 -35.05 -5.00 -42.20
C ALA A 30 -35.24 -3.49 -42.13
N ASP A 31 -35.26 -2.89 -43.31
CA ASP A 31 -35.23 -1.45 -43.63
C ASP A 31 -36.52 -0.67 -43.24
N PRO A 32 -36.48 0.67 -43.30
CA PRO A 32 -37.34 1.56 -42.53
C PRO A 32 -38.60 2.01 -43.28
N VAL A 33 -39.63 2.41 -42.53
CA VAL A 33 -40.75 3.19 -43.06
C VAL A 33 -40.90 4.47 -42.25
N VAL A 34 -40.79 5.60 -42.96
CA VAL A 34 -41.07 6.96 -42.49
C VAL A 34 -42.55 7.26 -42.77
N ILE A 35 -43.14 8.18 -41.98
CA ILE A 35 -44.16 9.21 -42.33
C ILE A 35 -45.44 9.23 -41.43
N THR A 36 -45.46 10.26 -40.58
CA THR A 36 -46.57 11.18 -40.21
C THR A 36 -47.50 11.00 -38.99
N SER A 37 -47.91 12.20 -38.59
CA SER A 37 -48.67 12.78 -37.48
C SER A 37 -50.17 12.47 -37.40
N ASN A 38 -50.66 12.58 -36.15
CA ASN A 38 -52.01 12.91 -35.70
C ASN A 38 -53.16 11.96 -36.07
N GLY A 39 -53.80 11.40 -35.03
CA GLY A 39 -55.11 10.77 -35.13
C GLY A 39 -55.62 10.26 -33.78
N ASN A 40 -56.53 11.02 -33.17
CA ASN A 40 -57.35 10.62 -32.02
C ASN A 40 -58.06 9.27 -32.24
N GLY A 41 -58.17 8.47 -31.18
CA GLY A 41 -58.98 7.26 -31.15
C GLY A 41 -59.23 6.81 -29.72
N THR A 42 -60.33 7.29 -29.16
CA THR A 42 -60.91 6.98 -27.85
C THR A 42 -61.15 5.49 -27.61
N ASN A 43 -60.87 5.00 -26.40
CA ASN A 43 -61.77 4.07 -25.72
C ASN A 43 -61.69 4.24 -24.20
N GLN A 44 -62.87 4.46 -23.62
CA GLN A 44 -63.16 4.67 -22.21
C GLN A 44 -63.18 3.31 -21.49
N HIS A 45 -62.59 3.23 -20.30
CA HIS A 45 -63.23 2.57 -19.16
C HIS A 45 -62.68 3.16 -17.85
N GLU A 46 -63.54 4.02 -17.27
CA GLU A 46 -63.85 4.18 -15.84
C GLU A 46 -62.71 4.27 -14.81
N GLN A 47 -62.44 5.53 -14.50
CA GLN A 47 -62.28 6.13 -13.17
C GLN A 47 -62.48 5.20 -11.96
N ASN A 48 -61.40 5.02 -11.20
CA ASN A 48 -61.47 5.06 -9.74
C ASN A 48 -60.39 6.03 -9.24
N VAL A 49 -60.81 7.24 -8.93
CA VAL A 49 -60.00 8.28 -8.30
C VAL A 49 -59.96 8.01 -6.80
N LEU A 50 -58.78 7.71 -6.26
CA LEU A 50 -58.49 7.93 -4.84
C LEU A 50 -57.25 8.79 -4.75
N ASN A 51 -57.50 10.04 -4.35
CA ASN A 51 -56.51 11.08 -4.10
C ASN A 51 -55.39 10.59 -3.20
N SER A 52 -54.15 10.65 -3.70
CA SER A 52 -52.95 10.78 -2.87
C SER A 52 -52.09 11.85 -3.55
N PRO A 53 -51.56 12.86 -2.82
CA PRO A 53 -50.71 13.85 -3.42
C PRO A 53 -49.42 13.15 -3.86
N ILE A 54 -49.13 13.19 -5.15
CA ILE A 54 -47.79 12.94 -5.67
C ILE A 54 -46.94 14.10 -5.15
N ALA A 55 -46.37 13.93 -3.96
CA ALA A 55 -45.25 14.74 -3.54
C ALA A 55 -44.13 14.44 -4.53
N SER A 56 -43.86 15.40 -5.41
CA SER A 56 -42.62 15.45 -6.15
C SER A 56 -41.48 15.36 -5.13
N GLU A 57 -40.80 14.22 -5.07
CA GLU A 57 -39.56 14.09 -4.32
C GLU A 57 -38.54 15.04 -4.95
N ILE A 58 -38.45 16.24 -4.38
CA ILE A 58 -37.31 17.13 -4.59
C ILE A 58 -36.09 16.33 -4.12
N PRO A 59 -35.04 16.14 -4.94
CA PRO A 59 -33.84 15.46 -4.50
C PRO A 59 -33.31 16.17 -3.24
N LYS A 60 -33.38 15.50 -2.09
CA LYS A 60 -32.82 16.03 -0.85
C LYS A 60 -31.32 16.21 -1.07
N THR A 61 -30.84 17.44 -0.96
CA THR A 61 -29.41 17.69 -0.89
C THR A 61 -28.85 16.91 0.31
N PRO A 62 -27.78 16.12 0.15
CA PRO A 62 -27.22 15.36 1.24
C PRO A 62 -26.81 16.29 2.40
N SER A 63 -27.05 15.85 3.62
CA SER A 63 -26.53 16.52 4.82
C SER A 63 -24.99 16.49 4.83
N GLY A 64 -24.35 17.37 5.62
CA GLY A 64 -22.89 17.36 5.77
C GLY A 64 -22.35 16.01 6.24
N ASP A 65 -23.05 15.34 7.15
CA ASP A 65 -22.69 14.01 7.66
C ASP A 65 -22.84 12.92 6.60
N GLU A 66 -23.85 13.02 5.72
CA GLU A 66 -24.00 12.09 4.59
C GLU A 66 -22.86 12.25 3.58
N LEU A 67 -22.46 13.49 3.25
CA LEU A 67 -21.29 13.73 2.40
C LEU A 67 -20.01 13.16 3.03
N MET A 68 -19.81 13.37 4.33
CA MET A 68 -18.68 12.80 5.07
C MET A 68 -18.71 11.27 5.04
N ALA A 69 -19.87 10.64 5.25
CA ALA A 69 -20.02 9.19 5.18
C ALA A 69 -19.63 8.64 3.79
N MET A 70 -20.05 9.32 2.73
CA MET A 70 -19.68 8.98 1.36
C MET A 70 -18.17 9.14 1.13
N ASP A 71 -17.54 10.19 1.64
CA ASP A 71 -16.10 10.40 1.47
C ASP A 71 -15.26 9.38 2.23
N VAL A 72 -15.66 9.00 3.45
CA VAL A 72 -15.09 7.85 4.17
C VAL A 72 -15.21 6.56 3.36
N LEU A 73 -16.40 6.28 2.82
CA LEU A 73 -16.63 5.06 2.04
C LEU A 73 -15.84 5.05 0.74
N LYS A 74 -15.61 6.19 0.08
CA LYS A 74 -14.73 6.29 -1.10
C LYS A 74 -13.28 5.96 -0.74
N ILE A 75 -12.81 6.36 0.44
CA ILE A 75 -11.48 5.97 0.93
C ILE A 75 -11.41 4.46 1.11
N ILE A 76 -12.40 3.86 1.80
CA ILE A 76 -12.49 2.40 1.99
C ILE A 76 -12.54 1.66 0.64
N GLU A 77 -13.41 2.10 -0.26
CA GLU A 77 -13.56 1.57 -1.62
C GLU A 77 -12.25 1.62 -2.41
N SER A 78 -11.43 2.66 -2.23
CA SER A 78 -10.14 2.80 -2.92
C SER A 78 -9.12 1.71 -2.56
N TYR A 79 -9.33 0.96 -1.48
CA TYR A 79 -8.55 -0.22 -1.09
C TYR A 79 -9.15 -1.53 -1.63
N GLY A 80 -10.36 -1.45 -2.20
CA GLY A 80 -11.09 -2.57 -2.75
C GLY A 80 -10.62 -2.97 -4.15
N VAL A 81 -10.47 -4.27 -4.40
CA VAL A 81 -10.04 -4.80 -5.69
C VAL A 81 -11.09 -4.57 -6.80
N ASP A 82 -12.37 -4.52 -6.44
CA ASP A 82 -13.48 -4.37 -7.40
C ASP A 82 -13.52 -2.97 -8.04
N PHE A 83 -13.25 -1.94 -7.23
CA PHE A 83 -13.07 -0.56 -7.68
C PHE A 83 -11.92 -0.45 -8.69
N GLU A 84 -10.82 -1.16 -8.42
CA GLU A 84 -9.62 -1.09 -9.25
C GLU A 84 -9.74 -1.86 -10.58
N LYS A 85 -10.53 -2.94 -10.64
CA LYS A 85 -10.73 -3.73 -11.88
C LYS A 85 -11.62 -3.03 -12.90
N SER A 86 -12.64 -2.32 -12.43
CA SER A 86 -13.76 -1.88 -13.27
C SER A 86 -13.92 -0.36 -13.36
N GLY A 87 -13.35 0.40 -12.42
CA GLY A 87 -13.65 1.82 -12.26
C GLY A 87 -15.09 2.12 -11.87
N ILE A 88 -15.88 1.08 -11.61
CA ILE A 88 -17.26 1.15 -11.16
C ILE A 88 -17.23 1.13 -9.63
N SER A 89 -18.07 1.96 -9.02
CA SER A 89 -18.24 1.95 -7.57
C SER A 89 -18.61 0.55 -7.07
N TRP A 90 -18.09 0.21 -5.91
CA TRP A 90 -18.43 -0.94 -5.11
C TRP A 90 -19.95 -1.08 -5.00
N LYS A 91 -20.47 -2.23 -5.44
CA LYS A 91 -21.92 -2.48 -5.42
C LYS A 91 -22.54 -2.33 -4.03
N GLY A 92 -21.78 -2.65 -2.99
CA GLY A 92 -22.20 -2.53 -1.60
C GLY A 92 -22.15 -1.11 -1.05
N PHE A 93 -21.57 -0.13 -1.77
CA PHE A 93 -21.31 1.22 -1.27
C PHE A 93 -22.54 1.84 -0.58
N GLU A 94 -23.66 1.93 -1.29
CA GLU A 94 -24.91 2.51 -0.78
C GLU A 94 -25.45 1.76 0.44
N SER A 95 -25.26 0.44 0.51
CA SER A 95 -25.74 -0.36 1.64
C SER A 95 -24.97 -0.08 2.94
N PHE A 96 -23.74 0.44 2.86
CA PHE A 96 -22.92 0.79 4.02
C PHE A 96 -23.01 2.27 4.39
N VAL A 97 -23.59 3.15 3.57
CA VAL A 97 -23.81 4.56 3.92
C VAL A 97 -24.54 4.72 5.26
N PRO A 98 -25.67 4.02 5.54
CA PRO A 98 -26.35 4.14 6.82
C PRO A 98 -25.51 3.67 8.03
N VAL A 99 -24.62 2.69 7.80
CA VAL A 99 -23.74 2.13 8.85
C VAL A 99 -22.67 3.14 9.25
N VAL A 100 -22.04 3.77 8.27
CA VAL A 100 -21.02 4.81 8.49
C VAL A 100 -21.66 6.08 9.02
N LEU A 101 -22.79 6.51 8.45
CA LEU A 101 -23.54 7.68 8.92
C LEU A 101 -23.94 7.55 10.39
N GLY A 102 -24.41 6.37 10.81
CA GLY A 102 -24.75 6.13 12.21
C GLY A 102 -23.56 6.32 13.16
N GLN A 103 -22.35 5.95 12.74
CA GLN A 103 -21.12 6.13 13.53
C GLN A 103 -20.65 7.59 13.56
N ILE A 104 -20.74 8.28 12.43
CA ILE A 104 -20.47 9.73 12.33
C ILE A 104 -21.41 10.53 13.23
N ALA A 105 -22.70 10.22 13.20
CA ALA A 105 -23.70 10.87 14.06
C ALA A 105 -23.41 10.69 15.56
N ARG A 106 -22.68 9.63 15.94
CA ARG A 106 -22.23 9.38 17.31
C ARG A 106 -20.81 9.89 17.60
N GLN A 107 -20.13 10.48 16.62
CA GLN A 107 -18.73 10.93 16.71
C GLN A 107 -17.77 9.80 17.15
N GLU A 108 -18.04 8.57 16.71
CA GLU A 108 -17.22 7.40 17.00
C GLU A 108 -16.27 7.10 15.83
N PRO A 109 -15.10 6.47 16.08
CA PRO A 109 -14.27 5.95 15.01
C PRO A 109 -15.05 4.98 14.12
N ILE A 110 -14.82 5.04 12.81
CA ILE A 110 -15.44 4.12 11.85
C ILE A 110 -14.86 2.72 12.03
N ARG A 111 -15.71 1.76 12.35
CA ARG A 111 -15.31 0.38 12.66
C ARG A 111 -15.45 -0.49 11.41
N MET A 112 -14.34 -1.11 11.03
CA MET A 112 -14.28 -2.11 9.98
C MET A 112 -13.97 -3.48 10.59
N ILE A 113 -14.47 -4.57 10.01
CA ILE A 113 -14.14 -5.93 10.43
C ILE A 113 -13.60 -6.76 9.27
N LEU A 114 -12.47 -7.43 9.52
CA LEU A 114 -11.76 -8.26 8.56
C LEU A 114 -11.55 -9.67 9.14
N PRO A 115 -12.30 -10.68 8.66
CA PRO A 115 -12.00 -12.09 8.90
C PRO A 115 -10.73 -12.46 8.12
N ALA A 116 -9.63 -12.69 8.82
CA ALA A 116 -8.31 -12.90 8.22
C ALA A 116 -7.28 -13.34 9.26
N PHE A 117 -6.06 -13.63 8.80
CA PHE A 117 -4.90 -13.98 9.63
C PHE A 117 -5.16 -15.18 10.55
N PRO A 118 -5.47 -16.36 10.00
CA PRO A 118 -5.69 -17.57 10.78
C PRO A 118 -4.39 -18.11 11.37
N PHE A 119 -3.45 -18.45 10.49
CA PHE A 119 -2.14 -19.06 10.72
C PHE A 119 -1.45 -19.23 9.37
N LYS A 120 -0.11 -19.34 9.34
CA LYS A 120 0.64 -19.69 8.12
C LYS A 120 0.26 -21.06 7.59
N SER A 121 0.23 -21.21 6.27
CA SER A 121 0.06 -22.49 5.57
C SER A 121 0.96 -23.58 6.19
N PRO A 122 0.46 -24.81 6.36
CA PRO A 122 1.27 -25.93 6.83
C PRO A 122 2.37 -26.34 5.83
N ASN A 123 2.33 -25.81 4.60
CA ASN A 123 3.35 -26.01 3.59
C ASN A 123 4.48 -24.97 3.71
N ALA A 124 5.36 -25.17 4.70
CA ALA A 124 6.57 -24.37 4.91
C ALA A 124 7.75 -24.76 3.99
N HIS A 125 7.60 -25.82 3.18
CA HIS A 125 8.61 -26.21 2.22
C HIS A 125 8.50 -25.40 0.93
N SER A 126 7.32 -25.35 0.32
CA SER A 126 7.15 -24.70 -0.98
C SER A 126 6.34 -23.40 -1.00
N LYS A 127 5.44 -23.15 -0.04
CA LYS A 127 4.59 -21.94 -0.07
C LYS A 127 5.11 -20.81 0.80
N VAL A 128 5.32 -21.07 2.08
CA VAL A 128 5.66 -20.05 3.09
C VAL A 128 7.03 -20.33 3.70
N LEU A 129 7.53 -19.39 4.50
CA LEU A 129 8.86 -19.48 5.12
C LEU A 129 8.89 -20.25 6.46
N GLY A 130 7.72 -20.45 7.07
CA GLY A 130 7.59 -21.06 8.39
C GLY A 130 6.18 -20.88 8.95
N THR A 131 6.02 -21.12 10.25
CA THR A 131 4.72 -21.03 10.95
C THR A 131 4.41 -19.63 11.50
N MET A 132 5.43 -18.79 11.62
CA MET A 132 5.32 -17.46 12.25
C MET A 132 5.04 -16.35 11.21
N PRO A 133 4.39 -15.25 11.60
CA PRO A 133 4.27 -14.05 10.76
C PRO A 133 5.62 -13.59 10.23
N ASP A 134 5.63 -13.14 8.98
CA ASP A 134 6.83 -12.65 8.30
C ASP A 134 6.56 -11.26 7.67
N PHE A 135 7.38 -10.84 6.70
CA PHE A 135 7.24 -9.51 6.10
C PHE A 135 5.89 -9.31 5.41
N GLY A 136 5.23 -10.38 4.95
CA GLY A 136 3.89 -10.28 4.39
C GLY A 136 2.87 -9.77 5.40
N GLU A 137 2.89 -10.32 6.61
CA GLU A 137 2.02 -9.83 7.68
C GLU A 137 2.35 -8.38 8.08
N GLU A 138 3.64 -8.01 8.14
CA GLU A 138 4.06 -6.63 8.44
C GLU A 138 3.48 -5.63 7.44
N LEU A 139 3.64 -5.90 6.14
CA LEU A 139 3.09 -5.05 5.08
C LEU A 139 1.56 -4.97 5.13
N ALA A 140 0.90 -6.08 5.42
CA ALA A 140 -0.56 -6.14 5.49
C ALA A 140 -1.13 -5.32 6.66
N LEU A 141 -0.52 -5.41 7.83
CA LEU A 141 -0.93 -4.61 8.98
C LEU A 141 -0.68 -3.12 8.72
N ALA A 142 0.47 -2.75 8.17
CA ALA A 142 0.78 -1.37 7.81
C ALA A 142 -0.20 -0.81 6.76
N HIS A 143 -0.59 -1.63 5.77
CA HIS A 143 -1.55 -1.26 4.75
C HIS A 143 -2.95 -0.98 5.32
N LEU A 144 -3.45 -1.84 6.22
CA LEU A 144 -4.73 -1.65 6.90
C LEU A 144 -4.70 -0.47 7.88
N ASN A 145 -3.56 -0.23 8.54
CA ASN A 145 -3.38 0.96 9.37
C ASN A 145 -3.42 2.23 8.51
N GLY A 146 -2.74 2.24 7.37
CA GLY A 146 -2.77 3.34 6.41
C GLY A 146 -4.17 3.67 5.89
N LEU A 147 -5.04 2.66 5.71
CA LEU A 147 -6.46 2.88 5.40
C LEU A 147 -7.14 3.73 6.48
N CYS A 148 -6.96 3.35 7.74
CA CYS A 148 -7.55 4.06 8.86
C CYS A 148 -6.99 5.49 9.01
N GLN A 149 -5.70 5.66 8.77
CA GLN A 149 -5.05 6.96 8.81
C GLN A 149 -5.56 7.87 7.69
N ASN A 150 -5.73 7.35 6.47
CA ASN A 150 -6.35 8.09 5.37
C ASN A 150 -7.79 8.54 5.72
N ILE A 151 -8.58 7.73 6.44
CA ILE A 151 -9.91 8.14 6.93
C ILE A 151 -9.79 9.27 7.98
N GLY A 152 -8.78 9.21 8.86
CA GLY A 152 -8.51 10.23 9.86
C GLY A 152 -8.26 11.64 9.28
N GLU A 153 -7.77 11.73 8.04
CA GLU A 153 -7.56 13.00 7.34
C GLU A 153 -8.86 13.72 6.95
N VAL A 154 -9.96 12.98 6.79
CA VAL A 154 -11.27 13.57 6.45
C VAL A 154 -12.25 13.57 7.62
N TYR A 155 -12.11 12.61 8.54
CA TYR A 155 -12.99 12.43 9.68
C TYR A 155 -12.16 12.31 10.97
N ALA A 156 -12.22 13.34 11.82
CA ALA A 156 -11.31 13.49 12.96
C ALA A 156 -11.30 12.33 13.97
N PRO A 157 -12.43 11.68 14.34
CA PRO A 157 -12.41 10.46 15.16
C PRO A 157 -11.69 9.28 14.50
N GLY A 158 -11.47 9.32 13.19
CA GLY A 158 -10.72 8.32 12.43
C GLY A 158 -11.46 7.00 12.28
N ALA A 159 -10.70 5.92 12.22
CA ALA A 159 -11.20 4.57 11.99
C ALA A 159 -10.33 3.51 12.64
N ASP A 160 -10.89 2.31 12.80
CA ASP A 160 -10.20 1.11 13.26
C ASP A 160 -10.58 -0.10 12.40
N VAL A 161 -9.58 -0.91 12.02
CA VAL A 161 -9.80 -2.24 11.43
C VAL A 161 -9.66 -3.29 12.51
N TYR A 162 -10.73 -4.05 12.74
CA TYR A 162 -10.75 -5.19 13.64
C TYR A 162 -10.50 -6.48 12.86
N ILE A 163 -9.33 -7.08 13.05
CA ILE A 163 -8.97 -8.39 12.53
C ILE A 163 -9.64 -9.45 13.41
N SER A 164 -10.63 -10.13 12.85
CA SER A 164 -11.31 -11.26 13.49
C SER A 164 -10.65 -12.55 13.03
N SER A 165 -9.70 -13.08 13.80
CA SER A 165 -8.94 -14.26 13.38
C SER A 165 -9.87 -15.47 13.22
N ASP A 166 -9.83 -16.08 12.04
CA ASP A 166 -10.53 -17.30 11.70
C ASP A 166 -9.67 -18.56 11.93
N GLY A 167 -8.56 -18.42 12.67
CA GLY A 167 -7.64 -19.52 12.96
C GLY A 167 -8.32 -20.69 13.68
N LEU A 168 -8.95 -20.42 14.83
CA LEU A 168 -9.72 -21.45 15.55
C LEU A 168 -10.91 -21.99 14.75
N VAL A 169 -11.40 -21.24 13.75
CA VAL A 169 -12.53 -21.70 12.94
C VAL A 169 -12.10 -22.86 12.04
N TYR A 170 -10.85 -22.90 11.58
CA TYR A 170 -10.41 -23.84 10.54
C TYR A 170 -9.25 -24.77 10.92
N ASN A 171 -8.48 -24.47 11.97
CA ASN A 171 -7.18 -25.12 12.17
C ASN A 171 -7.25 -26.64 12.35
N ASP A 172 -8.24 -27.19 13.05
CA ASP A 172 -8.44 -28.64 13.21
C ASP A 172 -8.70 -29.37 11.88
N ILE A 173 -9.52 -28.80 10.99
CA ILE A 173 -9.80 -29.39 9.67
C ILE A 173 -8.64 -29.21 8.68
N LEU A 174 -7.69 -28.33 9.01
CA LEU A 174 -6.45 -28.09 8.25
C LEU A 174 -5.22 -28.74 8.88
N GLY A 175 -5.39 -29.47 10.00
CA GLY A 175 -4.29 -30.17 10.68
C GLY A 175 -3.28 -29.24 11.36
N VAL A 176 -3.67 -28.02 11.69
CA VAL A 176 -2.83 -27.02 12.36
C VAL A 176 -3.14 -27.01 13.86
N PRO A 177 -2.14 -27.24 14.75
CA PRO A 177 -2.36 -27.25 16.20
C PRO A 177 -2.91 -25.92 16.74
N ASP A 178 -3.74 -25.99 17.79
CA ASP A 178 -4.27 -24.80 18.47
C ASP A 178 -3.12 -23.88 18.98
N GLU A 179 -2.00 -24.48 19.39
CA GLU A 179 -0.79 -23.77 19.81
C GLU A 179 -0.17 -22.91 18.70
N THR A 180 -0.11 -23.44 17.47
CA THR A 180 0.41 -22.68 16.33
C THR A 180 -0.46 -21.47 16.01
N VAL A 181 -1.79 -21.60 16.16
CA VAL A 181 -2.73 -20.48 15.99
C VAL A 181 -2.50 -19.41 17.05
N TRP A 182 -2.29 -19.82 18.30
CA TRP A 182 -1.96 -18.89 19.39
C TRP A 182 -0.66 -18.13 19.11
N ASP A 183 0.44 -18.84 18.83
CA ASP A 183 1.75 -18.24 18.67
C ASP A 183 1.80 -17.28 17.47
N TYR A 184 1.14 -17.66 16.37
CA TYR A 184 0.98 -16.78 15.19
C TYR A 184 0.21 -15.50 15.55
N GLY A 185 -0.93 -15.64 16.24
CA GLY A 185 -1.76 -14.51 16.65
C GLY A 185 -1.06 -13.57 17.64
N GLU A 186 -0.30 -14.11 18.60
CA GLU A 186 0.45 -13.27 19.55
C GLU A 186 1.59 -12.51 18.88
N THR A 187 2.25 -13.13 17.91
CA THR A 187 3.32 -12.46 17.16
C THR A 187 2.78 -11.35 16.29
N LEU A 188 1.58 -11.52 15.69
CA LEU A 188 0.88 -10.43 14.99
C LEU A 188 0.56 -9.24 15.90
N ARG A 189 0.06 -9.51 17.12
CA ARG A 189 -0.25 -8.44 18.08
C ARG A 189 1.01 -7.71 18.54
N LYS A 190 2.08 -8.45 18.82
CA LYS A 190 3.39 -7.89 19.16
C LYS A 190 3.93 -7.03 18.01
N MET A 191 3.84 -7.51 16.77
CA MET A 191 4.26 -6.77 15.57
C MET A 191 3.49 -5.45 15.42
N ALA A 192 2.17 -5.45 15.64
CA ALA A 192 1.36 -4.22 15.59
C ALA A 192 1.80 -3.20 16.65
N ILE A 193 2.15 -3.64 17.86
CA ILE A 193 2.66 -2.77 18.94
C ILE A 193 4.05 -2.22 18.58
N GLU A 194 5.00 -3.09 18.20
CA GLU A 194 6.37 -2.70 17.85
C GLU A 194 6.44 -1.71 16.69
N LYS A 195 5.46 -1.78 15.78
CA LYS A 195 5.35 -0.90 14.61
C LYS A 195 4.41 0.29 14.83
N GLU A 196 3.90 0.48 16.04
CA GLU A 196 3.01 1.60 16.39
C GLU A 196 1.74 1.67 15.49
N LEU A 197 1.21 0.50 15.12
CA LEU A 197 0.02 0.37 14.26
C LEU A 197 -1.26 0.47 15.08
N HIS A 198 -1.54 1.69 15.54
CA HIS A 198 -2.58 1.96 16.53
C HIS A 198 -4.02 1.70 16.06
N HIS A 199 -4.27 1.62 14.75
CA HIS A 199 -5.62 1.46 14.19
C HIS A 199 -5.97 0.01 13.82
N VAL A 200 -5.04 -0.92 14.05
CA VAL A 200 -5.30 -2.36 13.84
C VAL A 200 -5.60 -3.00 15.17
N LYS A 201 -6.84 -3.49 15.31
CA LYS A 201 -7.37 -4.16 16.49
C LYS A 201 -7.57 -5.63 16.19
N PHE A 202 -7.65 -6.46 17.23
CA PHE A 202 -7.83 -7.90 17.09
C PHE A 202 -9.04 -8.36 17.89
N ILE A 203 -9.87 -9.20 17.29
CA ILE A 203 -10.99 -9.88 17.93
C ILE A 203 -10.68 -11.38 17.91
N ARG A 204 -10.63 -11.98 19.09
CA ARG A 204 -10.53 -13.44 19.21
C ARG A 204 -11.92 -14.08 19.21
N LEU A 205 -11.97 -15.38 18.91
CA LEU A 205 -13.24 -16.11 18.81
C LEU A 205 -14.08 -16.03 20.09
N PHE A 206 -13.48 -16.09 21.29
CA PHE A 206 -14.26 -15.99 22.52
C PHE A 206 -14.89 -14.60 22.71
N GLU A 207 -14.22 -13.51 22.29
CA GLU A 207 -14.80 -12.16 22.32
C GLU A 207 -15.95 -12.03 21.31
N LEU A 208 -15.81 -12.69 20.16
CA LEU A 208 -16.88 -12.75 19.17
C LEU A 208 -18.08 -13.55 19.68
N LEU A 209 -17.86 -14.55 20.54
CA LEU A 209 -18.90 -15.34 21.21
C LEU A 209 -19.38 -14.72 22.53
N ASP A 210 -18.97 -13.48 22.83
CA ASP A 210 -19.38 -12.70 24.02
C ASP A 210 -19.00 -13.36 25.36
N HIS A 211 -17.90 -14.12 25.38
CA HIS A 211 -17.29 -14.62 26.62
C HIS A 211 -16.39 -13.55 27.24
N PRO A 212 -16.36 -13.43 28.59
CA PRO A 212 -15.49 -12.49 29.27
C PRO A 212 -14.01 -12.82 29.03
N TRP A 213 -13.17 -11.80 28.95
CA TRP A 213 -11.72 -11.98 28.93
C TRP A 213 -11.26 -12.67 30.21
N PHE A 214 -10.40 -13.68 30.08
CA PHE A 214 -9.76 -14.31 31.23
C PHE A 214 -8.52 -13.50 31.64
N PRO A 215 -8.53 -12.79 32.79
CA PRO A 215 -7.34 -12.09 33.26
C PRO A 215 -6.25 -13.10 33.61
N SER A 216 -5.12 -13.01 32.92
CA SER A 216 -3.92 -13.82 33.18
C SER A 216 -2.77 -12.93 33.61
N SER A 217 -1.99 -13.37 34.60
CA SER A 217 -0.80 -12.66 35.09
C SER A 217 0.45 -12.93 34.24
N THR A 218 0.46 -14.00 33.44
CA THR A 218 1.59 -14.34 32.53
C THR A 218 1.11 -14.80 31.15
N GLN A 219 2.02 -14.76 30.17
CA GLN A 219 1.74 -15.21 28.80
C GLN A 219 1.51 -16.72 28.74
N GLU A 220 2.21 -17.50 29.57
CA GLU A 220 2.11 -18.96 29.65
C GLU A 220 0.73 -19.38 30.16
N ALA A 221 0.23 -18.72 31.22
CA ALA A 221 -1.10 -18.99 31.76
C ALA A 221 -2.21 -18.59 30.76
N ALA A 222 -2.02 -17.49 30.01
CA ALA A 222 -2.95 -17.09 28.96
C ALA A 222 -3.01 -18.11 27.81
N LYS A 223 -1.83 -18.63 27.41
CA LYS A 223 -1.70 -19.70 26.40
C LYS A 223 -2.37 -20.99 26.88
N ALA A 224 -2.08 -21.43 28.10
CA ALA A 224 -2.68 -22.64 28.67
C ALA A 224 -4.21 -22.54 28.73
N PHE A 225 -4.75 -21.39 29.15
CA PHE A 225 -6.19 -21.14 29.15
C PHE A 225 -6.77 -21.22 27.74
N TYR A 226 -6.16 -20.54 26.77
CA TYR A 226 -6.60 -20.60 25.37
C TYR A 226 -6.63 -22.03 24.83
N LEU A 227 -5.57 -22.80 25.05
CA LEU A 227 -5.45 -24.19 24.59
C LEU A 227 -6.52 -25.08 25.22
N ALA A 228 -6.80 -24.91 26.51
CA ALA A 228 -7.83 -25.67 27.21
C ALA A 228 -9.24 -25.41 26.65
N HIS A 229 -9.51 -24.21 26.14
CA HIS A 229 -10.86 -23.78 25.73
C HIS A 229 -11.08 -23.76 24.21
N ALA A 230 -10.03 -23.84 23.39
CA ALA A 230 -10.10 -23.77 21.93
C ALA A 230 -11.15 -24.72 21.31
N SER A 231 -11.18 -25.98 21.77
CA SER A 231 -12.16 -26.96 21.30
C SER A 231 -13.60 -26.63 21.70
N CYS A 232 -13.82 -26.09 22.91
CA CYS A 232 -15.13 -25.67 23.39
C CYS A 232 -15.67 -24.49 22.56
N LEU A 233 -14.83 -23.48 22.31
CA LEU A 233 -15.19 -22.31 21.51
C LEU A 233 -15.58 -22.69 20.07
N ARG A 234 -14.84 -23.62 19.45
CA ARG A 234 -15.21 -24.18 18.14
C ARG A 234 -16.60 -24.82 18.16
N ARG A 235 -16.85 -25.69 19.14
CA ARG A 235 -18.15 -26.38 19.25
C ARG A 235 -19.29 -25.41 19.49
N GLU A 236 -19.07 -24.38 20.31
CA GLU A 236 -20.07 -23.36 20.58
C GLU A 236 -20.38 -22.52 19.33
N LEU A 237 -19.37 -22.07 18.58
CA LEU A 237 -19.58 -21.38 17.31
C LEU A 237 -20.47 -22.23 16.38
N MET A 238 -20.16 -23.53 16.26
CA MET A 238 -20.94 -24.45 15.44
C MET A 238 -22.36 -24.64 15.98
N TYR A 239 -22.54 -24.79 17.29
CA TYR A 239 -23.85 -25.00 17.90
C TYR A 239 -24.75 -23.77 17.77
N THR A 240 -24.21 -22.59 18.09
CA THR A 240 -24.97 -21.32 18.16
C THR A 240 -25.30 -20.76 16.78
N PHE A 241 -24.39 -20.92 15.79
CA PHE A 241 -24.51 -20.28 14.48
C PHE A 241 -24.64 -21.26 13.31
N ALA A 242 -24.82 -22.56 13.56
CA ALA A 242 -25.23 -23.49 12.52
C ALA A 242 -26.57 -23.08 11.92
N ASP A 243 -26.68 -23.22 10.60
CA ASP A 243 -27.94 -23.17 9.88
C ASP A 243 -28.25 -24.60 9.39
N PRO A 244 -29.17 -25.34 10.04
CA PRO A 244 -29.50 -26.71 9.65
C PRO A 244 -30.04 -26.83 8.21
N SER A 245 -30.52 -25.74 7.63
CA SER A 245 -31.03 -25.71 6.25
C SER A 245 -29.94 -25.44 5.21
N PHE A 246 -28.72 -25.10 5.65
CA PHE A 246 -27.64 -24.76 4.74
C PHE A 246 -27.01 -25.99 4.09
N ASP A 247 -27.17 -26.10 2.79
CA ASP A 247 -26.46 -27.07 1.96
C ASP A 247 -25.33 -26.36 1.20
N ALA A 248 -24.09 -26.61 1.62
CA ALA A 248 -22.90 -26.07 0.97
C ALA A 248 -22.79 -26.51 -0.50
N THR A 249 -23.19 -27.73 -0.85
CA THR A 249 -23.14 -28.24 -2.23
C THR A 249 -24.11 -27.47 -3.13
N LYS A 250 -25.32 -27.21 -2.63
CA LYS A 250 -26.30 -26.37 -3.34
C LYS A 250 -25.81 -24.93 -3.46
N ALA A 251 -25.29 -24.36 -2.38
CA ALA A 251 -24.80 -22.98 -2.36
C ALA A 251 -23.63 -22.76 -3.32
N ILE A 252 -22.64 -23.67 -3.36
CA ILE A 252 -21.52 -23.62 -4.31
C ILE A 252 -22.00 -23.57 -5.78
N LYS A 253 -23.13 -24.19 -6.09
CA LYS A 253 -23.70 -24.20 -7.46
C LYS A 253 -24.53 -22.96 -7.79
N THR A 254 -25.13 -22.32 -6.79
CA THR A 254 -26.21 -21.33 -6.98
C THR A 254 -25.85 -19.92 -6.52
N ASP A 255 -24.87 -19.78 -5.63
CA ASP A 255 -24.40 -18.50 -5.12
C ASP A 255 -22.99 -18.20 -5.65
N ASN A 256 -22.85 -17.08 -6.37
CA ASN A 256 -21.60 -16.74 -7.05
C ASN A 256 -20.44 -16.52 -6.07
N ASP A 257 -20.68 -15.85 -4.94
CA ASP A 257 -19.67 -15.59 -3.92
C ASP A 257 -19.17 -16.88 -3.26
N THR A 258 -20.08 -17.79 -2.93
CA THR A 258 -19.76 -19.10 -2.38
C THR A 258 -18.96 -19.93 -3.39
N CYS A 259 -19.33 -19.89 -4.68
CA CYS A 259 -18.60 -20.57 -5.75
C CYS A 259 -17.16 -20.04 -5.90
N LEU A 260 -16.99 -18.71 -5.94
CA LEU A 260 -15.67 -18.07 -6.02
C LEU A 260 -14.81 -18.42 -4.80
N THR A 261 -15.38 -18.35 -3.59
CA THR A 261 -14.69 -18.72 -2.35
C THR A 261 -14.27 -20.19 -2.36
N TYR A 262 -15.15 -21.10 -2.76
CA TYR A 262 -14.86 -22.53 -2.85
C TYR A 262 -13.76 -22.83 -3.87
N ARG A 263 -13.79 -22.20 -5.05
CA ARG A 263 -12.72 -22.32 -6.06
C ARG A 263 -11.37 -21.85 -5.51
N GLY A 264 -11.37 -20.75 -4.76
CA GLY A 264 -10.21 -20.27 -4.01
C GLY A 264 -9.67 -21.34 -3.06
N TYR A 265 -10.53 -21.90 -2.19
CA TYR A 265 -10.13 -22.96 -1.25
C TYR A 265 -9.54 -24.19 -1.93
N ILE A 266 -10.15 -24.68 -3.02
CA ILE A 266 -9.59 -25.81 -3.78
C ILE A 266 -8.17 -25.52 -4.25
N LYS A 267 -7.93 -24.32 -4.82
CA LYS A 267 -6.60 -23.92 -5.30
C LYS A 267 -5.59 -23.88 -4.15
N PHE A 268 -5.97 -23.31 -3.00
CA PHE A 268 -5.09 -23.20 -1.84
C PHE A 268 -4.76 -24.56 -1.21
N LEU A 269 -5.80 -25.34 -0.90
CA LEU A 269 -5.69 -26.66 -0.26
C LEU A 269 -4.89 -27.65 -1.09
N THR A 270 -4.98 -27.59 -2.42
CA THR A 270 -4.21 -28.48 -3.30
C THR A 270 -2.71 -28.36 -3.04
N LYS A 271 -2.22 -27.14 -2.83
CA LYS A 271 -0.82 -26.88 -2.56
C LYS A 271 -0.49 -26.98 -1.05
N ASP A 272 -1.39 -26.59 -0.16
CA ASP A 272 -1.18 -26.69 1.31
C ASP A 272 -1.02 -28.15 1.76
N LEU A 273 -1.85 -29.05 1.26
CA LEU A 273 -1.87 -30.45 1.68
C LEU A 273 -0.89 -31.34 0.89
N ALA A 274 -0.14 -30.77 -0.06
CA ALA A 274 0.78 -31.53 -0.91
C ALA A 274 1.90 -32.22 -0.12
N HIS A 275 2.43 -31.57 0.92
CA HIS A 275 3.56 -32.09 1.70
C HIS A 275 3.17 -33.13 2.75
N LEU A 276 1.88 -33.27 3.05
CA LEU A 276 1.39 -34.32 3.96
C LEU A 276 1.55 -35.72 3.35
N GLU A 277 1.83 -35.83 2.04
CA GLU A 277 2.10 -37.08 1.33
C GLU A 277 3.49 -37.66 1.65
N GLU A 278 4.50 -36.83 1.85
CA GLU A 278 5.89 -37.27 2.10
C GLU A 278 6.04 -37.97 3.46
N LYS A 279 5.10 -37.75 4.38
CA LYS A 279 5.09 -38.36 5.73
C LYS A 279 4.34 -39.71 5.82
N GLY A 280 4.11 -40.40 4.70
CA GLY A 280 3.87 -41.85 4.72
C GLY A 280 2.44 -42.35 4.46
N LYS A 281 1.60 -41.59 3.75
CA LYS A 281 0.33 -42.12 3.19
C LYS A 281 0.27 -41.84 1.69
N SER A 282 0.67 -42.82 0.88
CA SER A 282 0.45 -42.77 -0.56
C SER A 282 -1.06 -42.88 -0.84
N MET A 283 -1.72 -41.74 -1.04
CA MET A 283 -3.11 -41.68 -1.49
C MET A 283 -3.16 -41.57 -3.01
N SER A 284 -4.19 -42.14 -3.64
CA SER A 284 -4.42 -41.90 -5.06
C SER A 284 -4.78 -40.43 -5.32
N LYS A 285 -4.41 -39.91 -6.49
CA LYS A 285 -4.76 -38.55 -6.94
C LYS A 285 -6.26 -38.25 -6.82
N ARG A 286 -7.11 -39.25 -7.08
CA ARG A 286 -8.58 -39.15 -6.97
C ARG A 286 -9.04 -39.04 -5.52
N ALA A 287 -8.49 -39.87 -4.62
CA ALA A 287 -8.79 -39.79 -3.19
C ALA A 287 -8.36 -38.43 -2.60
N ARG A 288 -7.20 -37.91 -3.01
CA ARG A 288 -6.73 -36.58 -2.63
C ARG A 288 -7.67 -35.47 -3.09
N GLN A 289 -8.08 -35.48 -4.36
CA GLN A 289 -9.01 -34.46 -4.86
C GLN A 289 -10.35 -34.51 -4.12
N ALA A 290 -10.81 -35.71 -3.75
CA ALA A 290 -12.03 -35.89 -2.95
C ALA A 290 -11.86 -35.33 -1.53
N GLN A 291 -10.73 -35.59 -0.86
CA GLN A 291 -10.42 -35.03 0.46
C GLN A 291 -10.33 -33.50 0.41
N ILE A 292 -9.60 -32.94 -0.55
CA ILE A 292 -9.51 -31.48 -0.74
C ILE A 292 -10.90 -30.87 -0.94
N ALA A 293 -11.74 -31.49 -1.77
CA ALA A 293 -13.10 -31.02 -1.99
C ALA A 293 -13.97 -31.11 -0.72
N ASP A 294 -13.76 -32.14 0.10
CA ASP A 294 -14.46 -32.28 1.37
C ASP A 294 -14.04 -31.24 2.40
N THR A 295 -12.74 -31.07 2.62
CA THR A 295 -12.19 -30.01 3.47
C THR A 295 -12.68 -28.63 3.01
N ALA A 296 -12.67 -28.35 1.71
CA ALA A 296 -13.18 -27.09 1.17
C ALA A 296 -14.68 -26.87 1.47
N ARG A 297 -15.52 -27.92 1.39
CA ARG A 297 -16.93 -27.83 1.78
C ARG A 297 -17.09 -27.56 3.27
N GLN A 298 -16.31 -28.23 4.12
CA GLN A 298 -16.31 -27.98 5.56
C GLN A 298 -15.90 -26.54 5.88
N MET A 299 -14.89 -26.00 5.18
CA MET A 299 -14.50 -24.59 5.30
C MET A 299 -15.63 -23.63 4.92
N ILE A 300 -16.38 -23.90 3.84
CA ILE A 300 -17.56 -23.08 3.47
C ILE A 300 -18.62 -23.09 4.58
N ILE A 301 -18.91 -24.26 5.15
CA ILE A 301 -19.88 -24.40 6.25
C ILE A 301 -19.45 -23.57 7.46
N ARG A 302 -18.19 -23.76 7.91
CA ARG A 302 -17.66 -23.03 9.08
C ARG A 302 -17.51 -21.54 8.81
N GLY A 303 -17.14 -21.15 7.60
CA GLY A 303 -17.10 -19.75 7.17
C GLY A 303 -18.48 -19.08 7.20
N LYS A 304 -19.54 -19.81 6.85
CA LYS A 304 -20.92 -19.31 7.00
C LYS A 304 -21.29 -19.10 8.47
N MET A 305 -20.98 -20.06 9.34
CA MET A 305 -21.21 -19.93 10.80
C MET A 305 -20.44 -18.72 11.36
N PHE A 306 -19.19 -18.54 10.97
CA PHE A 306 -18.38 -17.41 11.40
C PHE A 306 -18.91 -16.07 10.87
N ALA A 307 -19.34 -16.01 9.61
CA ALA A 307 -19.99 -14.83 9.06
C ALA A 307 -21.30 -14.50 9.78
N ALA A 308 -22.08 -15.49 10.18
CA ALA A 308 -23.30 -15.31 10.99
C ALA A 308 -22.97 -14.78 12.39
N ALA A 309 -21.94 -15.31 13.06
CA ALA A 309 -21.47 -14.80 14.35
C ALA A 309 -21.05 -13.32 14.28
N ILE A 310 -20.27 -12.96 13.25
CA ILE A 310 -19.89 -11.55 13.02
C ILE A 310 -21.13 -10.69 12.75
N LYS A 311 -22.08 -11.17 11.93
CA LYS A 311 -23.30 -10.42 11.64
C LYS A 311 -24.16 -10.22 12.89
N ALA A 312 -24.22 -11.20 13.79
CA ALA A 312 -24.98 -11.08 15.03
C ALA A 312 -24.34 -10.06 15.98
N ASN A 313 -23.01 -10.10 16.12
CA ASN A 313 -22.32 -9.42 17.20
C ASN A 313 -21.61 -8.12 16.78
N ARG A 314 -21.45 -7.85 15.48
CA ARG A 314 -20.74 -6.69 14.91
C ARG A 314 -21.44 -6.16 13.65
N LYS A 315 -22.78 -6.07 13.68
CA LYS A 315 -23.61 -5.64 12.53
C LYS A 315 -23.36 -4.20 12.08
N ASP A 316 -22.83 -3.36 12.95
CA ASP A 316 -22.53 -1.95 12.76
C ASP A 316 -21.13 -1.71 12.17
N TYR A 317 -20.41 -2.77 11.79
CA TYR A 317 -19.06 -2.67 11.23
C TYR A 317 -19.12 -2.77 9.70
N VAL A 318 -18.30 -1.99 9.01
CA VAL A 318 -18.10 -2.15 7.56
C VAL A 318 -17.34 -3.47 7.31
N ARG A 319 -17.90 -4.34 6.46
CA ARG A 319 -17.37 -5.69 6.27
C ARG A 319 -16.30 -5.73 5.17
N LEU A 320 -15.07 -6.02 5.54
CA LEU A 320 -13.96 -6.30 4.63
C LEU A 320 -13.81 -7.82 4.39
N SER A 321 -13.08 -8.18 3.33
CA SER A 321 -12.88 -9.57 2.88
C SER A 321 -11.52 -9.75 2.21
N ILE A 322 -10.90 -10.91 2.42
CA ILE A 322 -9.70 -11.37 1.67
C ILE A 322 -10.03 -12.38 0.55
N HIS A 323 -11.31 -12.55 0.25
CA HIS A 323 -11.81 -13.39 -0.84
C HIS A 323 -12.49 -12.54 -1.90
N GLU A 324 -12.36 -12.96 -3.16
CA GLU A 324 -13.16 -12.40 -4.26
C GLU A 324 -14.67 -12.51 -3.96
N SER A 325 -15.41 -11.51 -4.42
CA SER A 325 -16.84 -11.34 -4.15
C SER A 325 -17.49 -10.54 -5.28
N ALA A 326 -18.80 -10.66 -5.42
CA ALA A 326 -19.63 -9.78 -6.23
C ALA A 326 -19.69 -8.35 -5.66
N GLY A 327 -19.20 -8.13 -4.44
CA GLY A 327 -19.08 -6.82 -3.81
C GLY A 327 -20.39 -6.31 -3.19
N GLU A 328 -21.43 -7.12 -3.04
CA GLU A 328 -22.72 -6.62 -2.53
C GLU A 328 -22.75 -6.45 -1.00
N LYS A 329 -22.09 -7.36 -0.27
CA LYS A 329 -22.19 -7.46 1.21
C LYS A 329 -20.87 -7.26 1.94
N LYS A 330 -19.77 -7.20 1.18
CA LYS A 330 -18.40 -7.10 1.69
C LYS A 330 -17.52 -6.48 0.62
N LEU A 331 -16.45 -5.81 1.05
CA LEU A 331 -15.43 -5.28 0.15
C LEU A 331 -14.21 -6.20 0.14
N SER A 332 -13.81 -6.66 -1.05
CA SER A 332 -12.59 -7.47 -1.22
C SER A 332 -11.37 -6.57 -1.22
N VAL A 333 -10.45 -6.73 -0.25
CA VAL A 333 -9.25 -5.89 -0.09
C VAL A 333 -8.00 -6.71 -0.33
N SER A 334 -7.09 -6.21 -1.16
CA SER A 334 -5.75 -6.80 -1.28
C SER A 334 -4.92 -6.36 -0.08
N LEU A 335 -4.36 -7.33 0.66
CA LEU A 335 -3.62 -7.02 1.89
C LEU A 335 -2.19 -6.57 1.62
N ILE A 336 -1.57 -7.06 0.55
CA ILE A 336 -0.22 -6.65 0.15
C ILE A 336 -0.37 -5.62 -0.96
N PRO A 337 0.18 -4.40 -0.83
CA PRO A 337 0.05 -3.34 -1.83
C PRO A 337 0.90 -3.64 -3.08
N GLN A 338 0.43 -4.59 -3.90
CA GLN A 338 1.05 -5.01 -5.15
C GLN A 338 0.31 -4.40 -6.37
N ILE A 339 0.13 -5.18 -7.44
CA ILE A 339 -0.59 -4.77 -8.66
C ILE A 339 -2.07 -4.55 -8.35
N ARG A 340 -2.59 -3.39 -8.74
CA ARG A 340 -4.01 -3.02 -8.59
C ARG A 340 -4.94 -3.92 -9.37
N GLY A 341 -6.16 -4.06 -8.87
CA GLY A 341 -7.18 -4.93 -9.46
C GLY A 341 -6.86 -6.41 -9.31
N THR A 342 -5.87 -6.78 -8.49
CA THR A 342 -5.59 -8.18 -8.14
C THR A 342 -5.59 -8.35 -6.64
N LEU A 343 -6.25 -9.40 -6.13
CA LEU A 343 -6.28 -9.68 -4.70
C LEU A 343 -4.91 -10.15 -4.19
N GLY A 344 -4.15 -10.84 -5.04
CA GLY A 344 -2.87 -11.46 -4.68
C GLY A 344 -3.04 -12.70 -3.81
N TYR A 345 -1.93 -13.27 -3.35
CA TYR A 345 -1.98 -14.26 -2.28
C TYR A 345 -2.10 -13.56 -0.92
N THR A 346 -2.86 -14.14 0.00
CA THR A 346 -2.88 -13.65 1.38
C THR A 346 -1.54 -13.91 2.05
N PRO A 347 -1.08 -13.05 2.99
CA PRO A 347 0.22 -13.18 3.65
C PRO A 347 0.52 -14.57 4.21
N TRP A 348 -0.49 -15.23 4.79
CA TRP A 348 -0.32 -16.55 5.39
C TRP A 348 -0.27 -17.72 4.37
N HIS A 349 -0.49 -17.47 3.09
CA HIS A 349 -0.40 -18.48 2.02
C HIS A 349 0.79 -18.23 1.07
N SER A 350 1.63 -17.23 1.34
CA SER A 350 2.75 -16.83 0.50
C SER A 350 3.94 -16.31 1.30
N SER A 351 5.03 -16.03 0.61
CA SER A 351 6.14 -15.20 1.07
C SER A 351 6.14 -13.89 0.28
N VAL A 352 6.87 -12.88 0.75
CA VAL A 352 7.11 -11.64 -0.02
C VAL A 352 8.46 -11.73 -0.73
N ALA A 353 8.48 -11.38 -2.01
CA ALA A 353 9.70 -11.07 -2.75
C ALA A 353 9.82 -9.56 -2.95
N VAL A 354 10.98 -9.00 -2.64
CA VAL A 354 11.34 -7.60 -2.88
C VAL A 354 12.21 -7.51 -4.11
N GLY A 355 11.74 -6.80 -5.13
CA GLY A 355 12.48 -6.56 -6.38
C GLY A 355 13.48 -5.41 -6.27
N LEU A 356 14.43 -5.33 -7.22
CA LEU A 356 15.41 -4.24 -7.28
C LEU A 356 14.80 -2.85 -7.47
N ASP A 357 13.59 -2.79 -8.03
CA ASP A 357 12.79 -1.57 -8.19
C ASP A 357 12.01 -1.19 -6.90
N GLY A 358 12.26 -1.88 -5.79
CA GLY A 358 11.53 -1.70 -4.54
C GLY A 358 10.06 -2.16 -4.61
N SER A 359 9.65 -2.98 -5.59
CA SER A 359 8.32 -3.60 -5.58
C SER A 359 8.22 -4.74 -4.58
N TYR A 360 7.03 -4.90 -4.01
CA TYR A 360 6.66 -6.07 -3.23
C TYR A 360 5.73 -6.96 -4.04
N ARG A 361 6.04 -8.26 -4.08
CA ARG A 361 5.21 -9.26 -4.76
C ARG A 361 4.98 -10.46 -3.85
N THR A 362 3.75 -10.94 -3.79
CA THR A 362 3.47 -12.22 -3.14
C THR A 362 3.91 -13.36 -4.04
N VAL A 363 4.72 -14.28 -3.51
CA VAL A 363 5.26 -15.45 -4.22
C VAL A 363 5.11 -16.69 -3.36
N HIS A 364 5.16 -17.88 -3.96
CA HIS A 364 5.46 -19.07 -3.17
C HIS A 364 6.98 -19.18 -3.00
N ALA A 365 7.43 -19.66 -1.85
CA ALA A 365 8.85 -19.74 -1.53
C ALA A 365 9.66 -20.51 -2.58
N GLU A 366 9.14 -21.61 -3.12
CA GLU A 366 9.84 -22.41 -4.14
C GLU A 366 10.08 -21.64 -5.45
N ASP A 367 9.21 -20.69 -5.80
CA ASP A 367 9.26 -20.00 -7.09
C ASP A 367 10.47 -19.05 -7.19
N VAL A 368 11.11 -18.73 -6.07
CA VAL A 368 12.15 -17.69 -5.98
C VAL A 368 13.45 -18.12 -5.28
N ARG A 369 13.50 -19.32 -4.68
CA ARG A 369 14.67 -19.81 -3.91
C ARG A 369 15.99 -19.72 -4.68
N ASP A 370 15.97 -19.98 -5.99
CA ASP A 370 17.18 -19.99 -6.81
C ASP A 370 17.62 -18.59 -7.27
N THR A 371 16.69 -17.64 -7.32
CA THR A 371 16.92 -16.29 -7.89
C THR A 371 17.01 -15.19 -6.84
N HIS A 372 16.57 -15.45 -5.61
CA HIS A 372 16.52 -14.49 -4.52
C HIS A 372 17.30 -14.98 -3.30
N ASP A 373 17.77 -14.03 -2.49
CA ASP A 373 18.35 -14.31 -1.19
C ASP A 373 17.25 -14.34 -0.12
N LEU A 374 17.29 -15.34 0.76
CA LEU A 374 16.39 -15.40 1.92
C LEU A 374 16.94 -14.52 3.04
N ILE A 375 16.18 -13.49 3.41
CA ILE A 375 16.55 -12.54 4.45
C ILE A 375 15.95 -12.96 5.79
N TYR A 376 16.75 -12.87 6.84
CA TYR A 376 16.38 -13.21 8.21
C TYR A 376 16.21 -11.96 9.07
N LYS A 377 15.23 -11.99 9.97
CA LYS A 377 15.01 -10.98 11.01
C LYS A 377 14.95 -11.69 12.35
N ASN A 378 15.83 -11.33 13.27
CA ASN A 378 15.94 -11.97 14.59
C ASN A 378 16.08 -13.50 14.53
N GLY A 379 16.85 -14.01 13.57
CA GLY A 379 17.06 -15.45 13.36
C GLY A 379 15.90 -16.18 12.66
N GLN A 380 14.81 -15.49 12.33
CA GLN A 380 13.67 -16.06 11.61
C GLN A 380 13.72 -15.68 10.12
N PRO A 381 13.47 -16.62 9.18
CA PRO A 381 13.18 -16.30 7.79
C PRO A 381 12.07 -15.25 7.66
N TYR A 382 12.29 -14.18 6.89
CA TYR A 382 11.40 -13.02 6.86
C TYR A 382 10.87 -12.64 5.48
N PHE A 383 11.71 -12.62 4.44
CA PHE A 383 11.31 -12.38 3.05
C PHE A 383 12.40 -12.80 2.08
N PHE A 384 12.08 -12.83 0.79
CA PHE A 384 13.04 -12.98 -0.29
C PHE A 384 13.40 -11.62 -0.89
N ARG A 385 14.68 -11.41 -1.19
CA ARG A 385 15.16 -10.22 -1.90
C ARG A 385 15.86 -10.64 -3.18
N GLU A 386 15.54 -9.99 -4.29
CA GLU A 386 16.18 -10.25 -5.58
C GLU A 386 17.70 -10.14 -5.44
N ARG A 387 18.42 -11.19 -5.88
CA ARG A 387 19.87 -11.28 -5.70
C ARG A 387 20.58 -10.25 -6.57
N SER A 388 21.46 -9.46 -5.97
CA SER A 388 22.23 -8.43 -6.67
C SER A 388 23.47 -8.05 -5.87
N SER A 389 24.56 -7.74 -6.57
CA SER A 389 25.80 -7.21 -5.97
C SER A 389 25.62 -5.86 -5.29
N LEU A 390 24.50 -5.16 -5.54
CA LEU A 390 24.13 -3.92 -4.82
C LEU A 390 23.95 -4.16 -3.32
N PHE A 391 23.57 -5.37 -2.92
CA PHE A 391 23.34 -5.73 -1.52
C PHE A 391 24.51 -6.46 -0.87
N ASP A 392 25.56 -6.77 -1.61
CA ASP A 392 26.78 -7.34 -1.05
C ASP A 392 27.78 -6.21 -0.77
N TRP A 393 27.95 -5.85 0.49
CA TRP A 393 28.92 -4.83 0.91
C TRP A 393 30.16 -5.46 1.57
N THR A 394 30.22 -6.80 1.61
CA THR A 394 31.34 -7.51 2.24
C THR A 394 32.63 -7.32 1.45
N GLU A 395 32.55 -7.20 0.13
CA GLU A 395 33.66 -6.82 -0.75
C GLU A 395 34.19 -5.41 -0.47
N ASP A 396 33.34 -4.51 0.05
CA ASP A 396 33.71 -3.17 0.49
C ASP A 396 34.21 -3.14 1.96
N GLY A 397 34.33 -4.32 2.60
CA GLY A 397 34.74 -4.46 4.00
C GLY A 397 33.64 -4.09 5.01
N LEU A 398 32.37 -4.09 4.59
CA LEU A 398 31.23 -3.71 5.42
C LEU A 398 30.17 -4.80 5.52
N SER A 399 29.80 -5.14 6.75
CA SER A 399 28.67 -6.02 7.06
C SER A 399 27.45 -5.18 7.43
N VAL A 400 26.38 -5.27 6.65
CA VAL A 400 25.17 -4.43 6.82
C VAL A 400 23.88 -5.25 6.72
N LYS A 401 22.83 -4.73 7.35
CA LYS A 401 21.44 -5.19 7.27
C LYS A 401 20.61 -4.18 6.48
N PHE A 402 19.69 -4.71 5.68
CA PHE A 402 18.80 -3.96 4.80
C PHE A 402 17.36 -4.12 5.30
N GLU A 403 16.74 -3.01 5.69
CA GLU A 403 15.39 -2.96 6.27
C GLU A 403 14.47 -2.17 5.34
N HIS A 404 13.58 -2.87 4.64
CA HIS A 404 12.61 -2.22 3.75
C HIS A 404 11.49 -1.53 4.53
N LEU A 405 11.08 -0.35 4.07
CA LEU A 405 10.06 0.48 4.71
C LEU A 405 8.72 0.45 3.96
N TYR A 406 7.63 0.66 4.68
CA TYR A 406 6.31 0.88 4.09
C TYR A 406 6.01 2.39 3.96
N PRO A 407 5.46 2.88 2.83
CA PRO A 407 5.15 2.12 1.60
C PRO A 407 6.34 1.99 0.64
N CYS A 408 7.44 2.72 0.89
CA CYS A 408 8.69 2.66 0.16
C CYS A 408 9.86 3.11 1.04
N GLY A 409 11.08 2.89 0.57
CA GLY A 409 12.31 3.27 1.26
C GLY A 409 13.12 2.06 1.76
N LEU A 410 14.37 2.33 2.12
CA LEU A 410 15.30 1.32 2.63
C LEU A 410 16.20 1.94 3.71
N ILE A 411 16.24 1.31 4.90
CA ILE A 411 17.24 1.62 5.92
C ILE A 411 18.39 0.61 5.80
N ILE A 412 19.62 1.11 5.82
CA ILE A 412 20.85 0.32 5.83
C ILE A 412 21.54 0.57 7.17
N ARG A 413 21.77 -0.51 7.92
CA ARG A 413 22.40 -0.47 9.25
C ARG A 413 23.62 -1.38 9.29
N PRO A 414 24.64 -1.08 10.09
CA PRO A 414 25.71 -2.05 10.35
C PRO A 414 25.15 -3.31 11.02
N ALA A 415 25.61 -4.49 10.61
CA ALA A 415 25.08 -5.76 11.11
C ALA A 415 25.64 -6.15 12.49
N ASP A 416 26.89 -5.77 12.76
CA ASP A 416 27.76 -6.32 13.80
C ASP A 416 28.16 -5.26 14.84
N ILE A 417 27.21 -4.45 15.33
CA ILE A 417 27.48 -3.49 16.41
C ILE A 417 27.28 -4.17 17.76
N ASP A 418 28.32 -4.17 18.58
CA ASP A 418 28.29 -4.59 19.98
C ASP A 418 29.31 -3.78 20.80
N ASN A 419 29.52 -4.16 22.07
CA ASN A 419 30.47 -3.46 22.95
C ASN A 419 31.94 -3.56 22.49
N VAL A 420 32.27 -4.47 21.57
CA VAL A 420 33.62 -4.73 21.06
C VAL A 420 33.80 -4.10 19.68
N ASN A 421 32.74 -4.05 18.87
CA ASN A 421 32.72 -3.50 17.52
C ASN A 421 31.95 -2.17 17.48
N PRO A 422 32.64 -1.01 17.58
CA PRO A 422 31.98 0.28 17.51
C PRO A 422 31.35 0.52 16.14
N PRO A 423 30.38 1.45 16.04
CA PRO A 423 29.76 1.82 14.76
C PRO A 423 30.82 2.14 13.68
N PRO A 424 30.78 1.48 12.51
CA PRO A 424 31.71 1.79 11.43
C PRO A 424 31.55 3.23 10.96
N SER A 425 32.66 3.81 10.52
CA SER A 425 32.72 5.15 9.96
C SER A 425 31.93 5.25 8.66
N ILE A 426 31.37 6.43 8.39
CA ILE A 426 30.80 6.69 7.06
C ILE A 426 31.81 6.50 5.94
N ARG A 427 33.13 6.64 6.19
CA ARG A 427 34.21 6.53 5.19
C ARG A 427 34.13 5.25 4.35
N SER A 428 33.69 4.13 4.92
CA SER A 428 33.60 2.85 4.22
C SER A 428 32.32 2.66 3.41
N ILE A 429 31.33 3.56 3.52
CA ILE A 429 30.06 3.41 2.79
C ILE A 429 30.30 3.50 1.27
N PRO A 430 29.91 2.48 0.47
CA PRO A 430 30.03 2.50 -0.98
C PRO A 430 28.93 3.36 -1.62
N MET A 431 29.13 4.69 -1.67
CA MET A 431 28.10 5.64 -2.12
C MET A 431 27.59 5.41 -3.56
N LYS A 432 28.38 4.76 -4.42
CA LYS A 432 27.92 4.36 -5.76
C LYS A 432 26.81 3.30 -5.69
N LYS A 433 26.92 2.31 -4.79
CA LYS A 433 25.85 1.32 -4.55
C LYS A 433 24.63 2.01 -3.95
N VAL A 434 24.83 2.96 -3.03
CA VAL A 434 23.75 3.78 -2.45
C VAL A 434 22.99 4.57 -3.53
N ARG A 435 23.70 5.26 -4.44
CA ARG A 435 23.10 5.97 -5.58
C ARG A 435 22.32 5.02 -6.49
N GLN A 436 22.85 3.82 -6.73
CA GLN A 436 22.18 2.84 -7.58
C GLN A 436 20.88 2.33 -6.94
N LEU A 437 20.91 2.02 -5.64
CA LEU A 437 19.74 1.60 -4.85
C LEU A 437 18.67 2.70 -4.79
N SER A 438 19.05 3.99 -4.68
CA SER A 438 18.09 5.09 -4.57
C SER A 438 17.21 5.27 -5.81
N ASN A 439 17.63 4.85 -7.01
CA ASN A 439 16.79 4.90 -8.23
C ASN A 439 15.50 4.07 -8.14
N GLY A 440 15.47 3.04 -7.28
CA GLY A 440 14.31 2.15 -7.12
C GLY A 440 13.71 2.16 -5.71
N MET A 441 14.54 2.41 -4.69
CA MET A 441 14.17 2.26 -3.28
C MET A 441 14.23 3.56 -2.50
N SER A 442 14.12 4.71 -3.16
CA SER A 442 14.14 6.01 -2.49
C SER A 442 13.03 6.17 -1.44
N PRO A 443 13.30 6.84 -0.30
CA PRO A 443 14.62 7.30 0.16
C PRO A 443 15.48 6.15 0.73
N ILE A 444 16.80 6.29 0.60
CA ILE A 444 17.78 5.41 1.27
C ILE A 444 18.26 6.10 2.54
N VAL A 445 18.19 5.42 3.68
CA VAL A 445 18.64 5.92 4.98
C VAL A 445 19.81 5.08 5.46
N ILE A 446 20.96 5.69 5.67
CA ILE A 446 22.10 5.06 6.32
C ILE A 446 22.07 5.45 7.80
N ARG A 447 21.88 4.47 8.68
CA ARG A 447 21.60 4.72 10.10
C ARG A 447 22.50 3.88 11.01
N GLY A 448 23.01 4.53 12.06
CA GLY A 448 23.88 3.89 13.05
C GLY A 448 25.35 3.81 12.63
N PHE A 449 25.82 4.71 11.76
CA PHE A 449 27.24 4.87 11.42
C PHE A 449 27.85 6.05 12.21
N SER A 450 29.17 6.06 12.38
CA SER A 450 29.92 7.13 13.06
C SER A 450 30.47 8.18 12.09
N GLU A 451 30.91 9.33 12.63
CA GLU A 451 31.44 10.47 11.86
C GLU A 451 30.42 11.10 10.87
N THR A 452 29.12 10.87 11.05
CA THR A 452 28.06 11.37 10.17
C THR A 452 27.85 12.89 10.23
N LEU A 453 28.42 13.55 11.25
CA LEU A 453 28.32 15.00 11.49
C LEU A 453 29.65 15.74 11.23
N GLU A 454 30.69 15.04 10.77
CA GLU A 454 31.95 15.66 10.36
C GLU A 454 31.77 16.28 8.96
N GLU A 455 31.75 17.61 8.87
CA GLU A 455 31.41 18.34 7.63
C GLU A 455 32.25 17.92 6.42
N ASP A 456 33.58 17.81 6.58
CA ASP A 456 34.50 17.43 5.50
C ASP A 456 34.21 16.03 4.95
N LEU A 457 33.88 15.08 5.83
CA LEU A 457 33.57 13.71 5.43
C LEU A 457 32.18 13.62 4.80
N TYR A 458 31.22 14.37 5.32
CA TYR A 458 29.90 14.47 4.73
C TYR A 458 29.96 15.05 3.31
N VAL A 459 30.74 16.11 3.07
CA VAL A 459 30.98 16.66 1.72
C VAL A 459 31.66 15.63 0.83
N LYS A 460 32.72 14.98 1.30
CA LYS A 460 33.41 13.92 0.54
C LYS A 460 32.46 12.79 0.13
N LYS A 461 31.53 12.38 1.01
CA LYS A 461 30.50 11.40 0.66
C LYS A 461 29.49 11.92 -0.36
N GLY A 462 29.20 13.22 -0.36
CA GLY A 462 28.47 13.88 -1.44
C GLY A 462 29.18 13.77 -2.79
N GLU A 463 30.51 13.98 -2.83
CA GLU A 463 31.32 13.83 -4.05
C GLU A 463 31.37 12.37 -4.56
N GLU A 464 31.39 11.40 -3.65
CA GLU A 464 31.30 9.98 -4.00
C GLU A 464 29.89 9.57 -4.48
N LEU A 465 28.85 10.28 -4.03
CA LEU A 465 27.47 10.08 -4.47
C LEU A 465 27.22 10.67 -5.86
N GLY A 466 27.85 11.78 -6.21
CA GLY A 466 27.67 12.44 -7.51
C GLY A 466 28.37 13.80 -7.59
N THR A 467 28.14 14.51 -8.69
CA THR A 467 28.65 15.87 -8.86
C THR A 467 27.88 16.82 -7.93
N ILE A 468 28.56 17.42 -6.96
CA ILE A 468 27.94 18.39 -6.06
C ILE A 468 27.51 19.63 -6.84
N LEU A 469 26.28 20.08 -6.58
CA LEU A 469 25.69 21.29 -7.13
C LEU A 469 25.66 22.38 -6.05
N PRO A 470 26.69 23.25 -5.96
CA PRO A 470 26.79 24.22 -4.88
C PRO A 470 25.69 25.29 -4.96
N TRP A 471 25.34 25.83 -3.79
CA TRP A 471 24.53 27.03 -3.67
C TRP A 471 25.41 28.28 -3.78
N SER A 472 24.79 29.45 -3.99
CA SER A 472 25.49 30.73 -3.99
C SER A 472 26.19 31.04 -2.64
N PHE A 473 25.73 30.42 -1.55
CA PHE A 473 26.27 30.58 -0.20
C PHE A 473 27.14 29.39 0.28
N GLY A 474 27.44 28.42 -0.59
CA GLY A 474 28.30 27.27 -0.27
C GLY A 474 27.70 25.92 -0.62
N ILE A 475 28.34 24.85 -0.17
CA ILE A 475 27.96 23.46 -0.49
C ILE A 475 26.84 22.97 0.44
N ILE A 476 26.99 23.18 1.74
CA ILE A 476 26.07 22.68 2.76
C ILE A 476 24.99 23.73 3.05
N GLN A 477 23.74 23.37 2.86
CA GLN A 477 22.60 24.14 3.35
C GLN A 477 22.17 23.62 4.72
N LYS A 478 22.26 24.47 5.75
CA LYS A 478 21.75 24.17 7.09
C LYS A 478 20.26 24.55 7.18
N VAL A 479 19.41 23.55 7.40
CA VAL A 479 17.96 23.65 7.48
C VAL A 479 17.54 23.58 8.96
N ARG A 480 17.30 24.76 9.53
CA ARG A 480 16.82 24.95 10.91
C ARG A 480 15.90 26.16 10.98
N ASP A 481 15.09 26.24 12.01
CA ASP A 481 14.30 27.44 12.28
C ASP A 481 15.25 28.61 12.60
N ASN A 482 15.09 29.74 11.91
CA ASN A 482 15.89 30.94 12.14
C ASN A 482 15.11 32.06 12.84
N GLY A 483 13.87 31.79 13.27
CA GLY A 483 13.04 32.72 14.04
C GLY A 483 12.44 33.88 13.24
N ARG A 484 12.60 33.92 11.90
CA ARG A 484 11.96 34.94 11.06
C ARG A 484 10.47 34.65 10.88
N SER A 485 9.66 35.71 10.86
CA SER A 485 8.20 35.61 10.80
C SER A 485 7.53 36.48 9.73
N ASP A 486 8.31 37.15 8.88
CA ASP A 486 7.83 38.02 7.81
C ASP A 486 7.83 37.36 6.41
N LYS A 487 7.20 38.00 5.41
CA LYS A 487 7.12 37.51 4.02
C LYS A 487 8.46 37.39 3.28
N MET A 488 9.54 37.95 3.83
CA MET A 488 10.90 37.77 3.30
C MET A 488 11.62 36.58 3.97
N GLY A 489 10.97 35.92 4.93
CA GLY A 489 11.35 34.64 5.49
C GLY A 489 11.07 33.47 4.54
N ASN A 490 11.66 32.32 4.86
CA ASN A 490 11.57 31.11 4.07
C ASN A 490 10.94 30.00 4.91
N ASN A 491 9.87 29.37 4.41
CA ASN A 491 9.21 28.26 5.10
C ASN A 491 10.17 27.09 5.39
N VAL A 492 11.20 26.89 4.56
CA VAL A 492 12.31 25.92 4.78
C VAL A 492 12.97 26.12 6.15
N THR A 493 13.19 27.37 6.54
CA THR A 493 13.86 27.78 7.79
C THR A 493 12.88 28.29 8.85
N SER A 494 11.66 27.76 8.84
CA SER A 494 10.63 28.01 9.85
C SER A 494 10.14 26.68 10.45
N ASN A 495 9.24 26.73 11.42
CA ASN A 495 8.55 25.55 11.96
C ASN A 495 7.18 25.24 11.30
N GLU A 496 6.73 26.03 10.33
CA GLU A 496 5.49 25.79 9.59
C GLU A 496 5.60 24.53 8.70
N ALA A 497 4.46 23.93 8.37
CA ALA A 497 4.42 22.91 7.34
C ALA A 497 4.87 23.49 5.99
N MET A 498 5.41 22.65 5.13
CA MET A 498 5.80 23.03 3.78
C MET A 498 4.84 22.42 2.75
N PRO A 499 4.70 23.02 1.55
CA PRO A 499 4.00 22.38 0.44
C PRO A 499 4.78 21.16 -0.06
N MET A 500 4.06 20.13 -0.53
CA MET A 500 4.66 19.04 -1.31
C MET A 500 5.32 19.60 -2.57
N HIS A 501 6.62 19.34 -2.76
CA HIS A 501 7.40 19.89 -3.87
C HIS A 501 8.62 19.01 -4.22
N PHE A 502 9.39 19.43 -5.23
CA PHE A 502 10.74 18.92 -5.51
C PHE A 502 11.75 20.07 -5.48
N ASP A 503 13.01 19.76 -5.16
CA ASP A 503 14.06 20.78 -5.14
C ASP A 503 14.45 21.21 -6.55
N GLY A 504 14.88 22.46 -6.69
CA GLY A 504 15.38 23.00 -7.97
C GLY A 504 14.31 23.42 -8.97
N MET A 505 13.05 23.53 -8.53
CA MET A 505 11.94 24.02 -9.38
C MET A 505 12.20 25.39 -10.03
N PHE A 506 13.00 26.25 -9.38
CA PHE A 506 13.39 27.57 -9.89
C PHE A 506 14.79 27.60 -10.54
N LYS A 507 15.46 26.45 -10.71
CA LYS A 507 16.76 26.35 -11.38
C LYS A 507 16.52 26.10 -12.87
N PHE A 508 16.98 27.03 -13.72
CA PHE A 508 16.82 26.97 -15.17
C PHE A 508 18.15 27.13 -15.88
N ASP A 509 18.34 26.33 -16.93
CA ASP A 509 19.40 26.52 -17.91
C ASP A 509 18.82 27.15 -19.19
N GLU A 510 19.62 27.97 -19.87
CA GLU A 510 19.32 28.45 -21.22
C GLU A 510 19.89 27.47 -22.25
N ILE A 511 19.00 26.79 -22.99
CA ILE A 511 19.36 25.91 -24.10
C ILE A 511 19.01 26.64 -25.39
N ILE A 512 19.95 26.67 -26.33
CA ILE A 512 19.71 27.20 -27.68
C ILE A 512 19.26 26.04 -28.55
N ASP A 513 18.09 26.17 -29.16
CA ASP A 513 17.59 25.21 -30.14
C ASP A 513 18.55 25.20 -31.34
N PRO A 514 19.15 24.05 -31.67
CA PRO A 514 20.18 23.97 -32.71
C PRO A 514 19.64 24.18 -34.13
N GLU A 515 18.33 24.00 -34.36
CA GLU A 515 17.71 24.15 -35.69
C GLU A 515 17.16 25.56 -35.90
N THR A 516 16.55 26.15 -34.86
CA THR A 516 15.87 27.45 -34.94
C THR A 516 16.70 28.61 -34.36
N GLY A 517 17.71 28.32 -33.55
CA GLY A 517 18.49 29.31 -32.80
C GLY A 517 17.74 29.96 -31.63
N GLU A 518 16.52 29.49 -31.32
CA GLU A 518 15.69 30.04 -30.25
C GLU A 518 16.26 29.67 -28.87
N LYS A 519 16.33 30.65 -27.95
CA LYS A 519 16.72 30.41 -26.56
C LYS A 519 15.53 29.92 -25.75
N LYS A 520 15.61 28.69 -25.25
CA LYS A 520 14.60 28.08 -24.38
C LYS A 520 15.14 27.93 -22.96
N LYS A 521 14.37 28.37 -21.97
CA LYS A 521 14.64 28.07 -20.56
C LYS A 521 14.10 26.69 -20.21
N VAL A 522 14.94 25.82 -19.66
CA VAL A 522 14.57 24.46 -19.25
C VAL A 522 14.92 24.26 -17.79
N GLN A 523 14.01 23.68 -17.01
CA GLN A 523 14.28 23.37 -15.61
C GLN A 523 15.39 22.32 -15.50
N HIS A 524 16.39 22.61 -14.66
CA HIS A 524 17.48 21.68 -14.35
C HIS A 524 17.58 21.48 -12.83
N PRO A 525 16.62 20.74 -12.25
CA PRO A 525 16.66 20.42 -10.82
C PRO A 525 17.81 19.44 -10.51
N PRO A 526 18.32 19.41 -9.26
CA PRO A 526 19.28 18.39 -8.84
C PRO A 526 18.67 16.99 -8.94
N GLY A 527 19.47 15.98 -9.26
CA GLY A 527 19.02 14.58 -9.26
C GLY A 527 18.83 14.01 -7.87
N TYR A 528 19.67 14.41 -6.90
CA TYR A 528 19.62 13.87 -5.54
C TYR A 528 19.71 14.94 -4.46
N GLN A 529 19.02 14.65 -3.36
CA GLN A 529 19.20 15.33 -2.09
C GLN A 529 19.95 14.38 -1.15
N PHE A 530 21.05 14.86 -0.59
CA PHE A 530 21.80 14.14 0.44
C PHE A 530 21.69 14.91 1.73
N PHE A 531 21.26 14.28 2.81
CA PHE A 531 21.05 14.91 4.12
C PHE A 531 21.89 14.26 5.21
N THR A 532 22.28 15.03 6.22
CA THR A 532 22.67 14.52 7.54
C THR A 532 21.86 15.19 8.65
N CYS A 533 21.63 14.50 9.77
CA CYS A 533 20.78 14.97 10.87
C CYS A 533 21.57 15.25 12.17
N PRO A 534 22.05 16.48 12.37
CA PRO A 534 22.61 16.91 13.66
C PRO A 534 21.64 16.82 14.84
N ALA A 535 20.37 17.19 14.62
CA ALA A 535 19.37 17.26 15.69
C ALA A 535 17.94 17.10 15.16
N THR A 536 17.09 16.44 15.93
CA THR A 536 15.72 16.06 15.53
C THR A 536 14.66 16.90 16.25
N ALA A 537 13.48 17.04 15.64
CA ALA A 537 12.30 17.43 16.41
C ALA A 537 11.90 16.33 17.40
N PRO A 538 11.10 16.64 18.43
CA PRO A 538 10.52 15.62 19.31
C PRO A 538 9.77 14.55 18.51
N LYS A 539 9.85 13.29 18.98
CA LYS A 539 9.12 12.17 18.36
C LYS A 539 7.64 12.52 18.21
N GLY A 540 7.05 12.21 17.06
CA GLY A 540 5.66 12.58 16.75
C GLY A 540 5.50 13.91 15.99
N ASN A 541 6.57 14.67 15.77
CA ASN A 541 6.51 16.01 15.17
C ASN A 541 7.51 16.15 14.01
N GLY A 542 7.24 17.10 13.09
CA GLY A 542 8.23 17.54 12.10
C GLY A 542 8.72 16.45 11.14
N TYR A 543 7.89 15.45 10.87
CA TYR A 543 8.15 14.41 9.88
C TYR A 543 8.54 15.01 8.54
N THR A 544 9.58 14.46 7.92
CA THR A 544 9.83 14.66 6.49
C THR A 544 8.96 13.67 5.73
N LEU A 545 8.20 14.17 4.78
CA LEU A 545 7.31 13.38 3.94
C LEU A 545 7.97 13.13 2.60
N PHE A 546 7.86 11.90 2.08
CA PHE A 546 8.36 11.54 0.76
C PHE A 546 7.28 10.81 -0.02
N ALA A 547 6.76 11.42 -1.08
CA ALA A 547 5.74 10.86 -1.95
C ALA A 547 6.40 10.24 -3.19
N SER A 548 6.25 8.93 -3.36
CA SER A 548 6.83 8.19 -4.48
C SER A 548 6.01 8.36 -5.76
N SER A 549 6.63 8.84 -6.84
CA SER A 549 5.97 8.93 -8.16
C SER A 549 5.45 7.58 -8.64
N ARG A 550 6.23 6.50 -8.46
CA ARG A 550 5.82 5.15 -8.87
C ARG A 550 4.53 4.71 -8.16
N LEU A 551 4.41 5.00 -6.87
CA LEU A 551 3.22 4.68 -6.08
C LEU A 551 2.08 5.64 -6.39
N PHE A 552 2.36 6.92 -6.66
CA PHE A 552 1.37 7.89 -7.13
C PHE A 552 0.66 7.38 -8.40
N PHE A 553 1.43 6.99 -9.42
CA PHE A 553 0.86 6.46 -10.66
C PHE A 553 0.12 5.14 -10.46
N ARG A 554 0.56 4.31 -9.50
CA ARG A 554 -0.18 3.11 -9.11
C ARG A 554 -1.58 3.50 -8.64
N TYR A 555 -1.72 4.43 -7.70
CA TYR A 555 -2.99 4.75 -7.05
C TYR A 555 -3.82 5.87 -7.71
N LEU A 556 -3.51 6.24 -8.96
CA LEU A 556 -4.35 7.17 -9.74
C LEU A 556 -5.79 6.65 -9.91
N PRO A 557 -6.81 7.43 -9.55
CA PRO A 557 -8.19 7.08 -9.83
C PRO A 557 -8.53 7.34 -11.29
N ILE A 558 -9.47 6.57 -11.83
CA ILE A 558 -10.07 6.86 -13.14
C ILE A 558 -10.75 8.24 -13.08
N PRO A 559 -10.71 9.04 -14.17
CA PRO A 559 -10.17 8.74 -15.50
C PRO A 559 -8.68 9.14 -15.68
N TRP A 560 -7.93 9.32 -14.60
CA TRP A 560 -6.53 9.75 -14.67
C TRP A 560 -5.61 8.54 -14.89
N SER A 561 -4.71 8.66 -15.86
CA SER A 561 -3.70 7.66 -16.19
C SER A 561 -2.36 8.34 -16.46
N ALA A 562 -1.25 7.60 -16.31
CA ALA A 562 0.06 8.14 -16.63
C ALA A 562 0.15 8.64 -18.08
N GLU A 563 -0.48 7.93 -19.03
CA GLU A 563 -0.51 8.32 -20.46
C GLU A 563 -1.27 9.63 -20.69
N ARG A 564 -2.42 9.83 -20.04
CA ARG A 564 -3.15 11.10 -20.14
C ARG A 564 -2.33 12.24 -19.54
N LEU A 565 -1.80 12.01 -18.34
CA LEU A 565 -1.07 13.02 -17.58
C LEU A 565 0.29 13.38 -18.19
N GLU A 566 0.85 12.55 -19.08
CA GLU A 566 2.12 12.82 -19.77
C GLU A 566 2.06 14.06 -20.67
N LYS A 567 0.86 14.41 -21.15
CA LYS A 567 0.62 15.58 -22.00
C LYS A 567 0.19 16.82 -21.19
N VAL A 568 -0.05 16.66 -19.89
CA VAL A 568 -0.60 17.73 -19.05
C VAL A 568 0.49 18.72 -18.67
N THR A 569 0.19 20.00 -18.81
CA THR A 569 0.99 21.10 -18.28
C THR A 569 0.25 21.86 -17.20
N TRP A 570 1.02 22.43 -16.29
CA TRP A 570 0.52 23.22 -15.19
C TRP A 570 1.30 24.52 -15.06
N ALA A 571 0.66 25.50 -14.43
CA ALA A 571 1.22 26.79 -14.12
C ALA A 571 1.19 27.03 -12.62
N MET A 572 2.14 27.84 -12.17
CA MET A 572 2.18 28.35 -10.81
C MET A 572 2.43 29.85 -10.78
N ASP A 573 1.78 30.52 -9.85
CA ASP A 573 2.01 31.91 -9.47
C ASP A 573 2.37 31.93 -8.00
N ASN A 574 3.65 32.18 -7.72
CA ASN A 574 4.19 32.20 -6.37
C ASN A 574 4.64 33.62 -6.02
N ASP A 575 4.42 34.04 -4.77
CA ASP A 575 4.78 35.39 -4.29
C ASP A 575 5.93 35.35 -3.25
N GLY A 576 6.26 36.52 -2.70
CA GLY A 576 7.21 36.64 -1.58
C GLY A 576 8.66 36.35 -1.95
N PHE A 577 9.39 35.63 -1.10
CA PHE A 577 10.82 35.33 -1.29
C PHE A 577 11.11 34.57 -2.59
N TRP A 578 10.14 33.78 -3.06
CA TRP A 578 10.24 32.94 -4.26
C TRP A 578 9.35 33.47 -5.40
N ASP A 579 9.13 34.79 -5.48
CA ASP A 579 8.25 35.40 -6.51
C ASP A 579 8.61 34.93 -7.92
N ALA A 580 7.72 34.14 -8.51
CA ALA A 580 7.93 33.48 -9.78
C ALA A 580 6.60 33.05 -10.41
N LYS A 581 6.43 33.41 -11.68
CA LYS A 581 5.30 33.00 -12.52
C LYS A 581 5.80 32.06 -13.59
N LEU A 582 5.50 30.77 -13.42
CA LEU A 582 5.93 29.72 -14.32
C LEU A 582 4.72 29.11 -15.03
N LYS A 583 4.85 28.89 -16.33
CA LYS A 583 3.81 28.35 -17.21
C LYS A 583 4.39 27.23 -18.07
N ASN A 584 3.53 26.40 -18.64
CA ASN A 584 3.93 25.27 -19.47
C ASN A 584 4.87 24.28 -18.75
N LEU A 585 4.72 24.13 -17.44
CA LEU A 585 5.51 23.14 -16.69
C LEU A 585 4.96 21.75 -16.97
N PRO A 586 5.78 20.77 -17.39
CA PRO A 586 5.31 19.42 -17.58
C PRO A 586 4.93 18.80 -16.24
N LEU A 587 3.74 18.20 -16.14
CA LEU A 587 3.32 17.49 -14.94
C LEU A 587 4.10 16.18 -14.75
N ILE A 588 4.55 15.56 -15.84
CA ILE A 588 5.32 14.33 -15.84
C ILE A 588 6.64 14.54 -16.57
N VAL A 589 7.72 14.05 -15.99
CA VAL A 589 9.00 13.82 -16.68
C VAL A 589 9.35 12.34 -16.64
N LYS A 590 10.31 11.92 -17.48
CA LYS A 590 10.87 10.57 -17.39
C LYS A 590 12.06 10.56 -16.43
N HIS A 591 12.13 9.54 -15.60
CA HIS A 591 13.30 9.29 -14.78
C HIS A 591 14.54 9.03 -15.67
N PRO A 592 15.69 9.69 -15.45
CA PRO A 592 16.83 9.59 -16.36
C PRO A 592 17.45 8.19 -16.45
N ILE A 593 17.38 7.39 -15.37
CA ILE A 593 17.90 6.02 -15.35
C ILE A 593 16.84 4.96 -15.73
N SER A 594 15.72 4.89 -15.00
CA SER A 594 14.70 3.86 -15.21
C SER A 594 13.73 4.14 -16.38
N GLY A 595 13.66 5.38 -16.89
CA GLY A 595 12.68 5.77 -17.91
C GLY A 595 11.23 5.79 -17.43
N LEU A 596 10.97 5.53 -16.15
CA LEU A 596 9.61 5.54 -15.59
C LEU A 596 9.05 6.97 -15.46
N PRO A 597 7.73 7.16 -15.52
CA PRO A 597 7.13 8.47 -15.30
C PRO A 597 7.35 8.95 -13.86
N CYS A 598 7.68 10.22 -13.70
CA CYS A 598 7.87 10.93 -12.44
C CYS A 598 7.01 12.18 -12.39
N LEU A 599 6.28 12.35 -11.28
CA LEU A 599 5.43 13.51 -11.05
C LEU A 599 6.28 14.74 -10.71
N ARG A 600 6.03 15.86 -11.39
CA ARG A 600 6.62 17.18 -11.11
C ARG A 600 5.51 18.12 -10.66
N TRP A 601 5.47 18.39 -9.36
CA TRP A 601 4.37 19.13 -8.75
C TRP A 601 4.87 20.04 -7.64
N HIS A 602 4.20 21.18 -7.50
CA HIS A 602 4.19 21.98 -6.28
C HIS A 602 2.74 22.07 -5.80
N GLN A 603 2.52 21.80 -4.52
CA GLN A 603 1.20 21.88 -3.93
C GLN A 603 0.69 23.33 -3.88
N PRO A 604 -0.59 23.60 -4.22
CA PRO A 604 -1.22 24.88 -3.92
C PRO A 604 -1.12 25.22 -2.42
N TRP A 605 -0.59 26.41 -2.13
CA TRP A 605 -0.21 26.81 -0.78
C TRP A 605 -0.68 28.23 -0.49
N ASP A 606 -1.88 28.35 0.06
CA ASP A 606 -2.53 29.64 0.28
C ASP A 606 -2.19 30.25 1.66
N SER A 607 -2.68 31.47 1.88
CA SER A 607 -2.46 32.24 3.11
C SER A 607 -3.06 31.64 4.38
N THR A 608 -3.94 30.64 4.28
CA THR A 608 -4.44 29.89 5.44
C THR A 608 -3.42 28.86 5.93
N LYS A 609 -2.49 28.44 5.05
CA LYS A 609 -1.46 27.44 5.36
C LYS A 609 -0.12 28.05 5.73
N THR A 610 0.14 29.30 5.36
CA THR A 610 1.40 29.98 5.67
C THR A 610 1.28 31.49 5.75
N LYS A 611 2.17 32.11 6.53
CA LYS A 611 2.40 33.55 6.54
C LYS A 611 3.52 34.02 5.59
N PHE A 612 4.23 33.08 4.96
CA PHE A 612 5.35 33.35 4.05
C PHE A 612 4.85 33.47 2.60
N SER A 613 5.56 32.86 1.64
CA SER A 613 5.19 32.78 0.23
C SER A 613 3.97 31.87 0.01
N THR A 614 2.97 32.41 -0.67
CA THR A 614 1.81 31.69 -1.19
C THR A 614 2.03 31.28 -2.64
N CYS A 615 1.45 30.15 -3.04
CA CYS A 615 1.56 29.59 -4.37
C CYS A 615 0.18 29.16 -4.89
N ASP A 616 -0.29 29.83 -5.93
CA ASP A 616 -1.46 29.41 -6.69
C ASP A 616 -1.04 28.48 -7.82
N VAL A 617 -1.80 27.41 -8.03
CA VAL A 617 -1.49 26.36 -9.01
C VAL A 617 -2.71 26.06 -9.86
N SER A 618 -2.51 25.92 -11.17
CA SER A 618 -3.58 25.61 -12.12
C SER A 618 -3.12 24.64 -13.21
N ILE A 619 -4.04 23.80 -13.67
CA ILE A 619 -3.85 22.94 -14.85
C ILE A 619 -4.20 23.75 -16.09
N GLU A 620 -3.30 23.80 -17.07
CA GLU A 620 -3.43 24.68 -18.22
C GLU A 620 -4.24 24.05 -19.37
N ASN A 621 -4.14 22.73 -19.54
CA ASN A 621 -4.63 22.02 -20.72
C ASN A 621 -5.47 20.77 -20.41
N ASP A 622 -5.96 20.63 -19.17
CA ASP A 622 -6.86 19.56 -18.72
C ASP A 622 -7.72 20.07 -17.54
N ASP A 623 -8.55 19.21 -16.94
CA ASP A 623 -9.49 19.57 -15.87
C ASP A 623 -8.77 19.96 -14.56
N ASN A 624 -9.10 21.15 -14.02
CA ASN A 624 -8.53 21.67 -12.78
C ASN A 624 -8.86 20.86 -11.52
N SER A 625 -9.86 19.97 -11.55
CA SER A 625 -10.11 19.01 -10.46
C SER A 625 -8.92 18.09 -10.21
N LEU A 626 -8.02 17.91 -11.19
CA LEU A 626 -6.78 17.16 -11.04
C LEU A 626 -5.89 17.70 -9.90
N VAL A 627 -5.89 19.01 -9.62
CA VAL A 627 -5.15 19.60 -8.50
C VAL A 627 -5.48 18.89 -7.18
N LYS A 628 -6.78 18.72 -6.89
CA LYS A 628 -7.24 18.04 -5.67
C LYS A 628 -6.88 16.55 -5.67
N VAL A 629 -6.87 15.93 -6.85
CA VAL A 629 -6.48 14.52 -7.00
C VAL A 629 -4.99 14.33 -6.71
N VAL A 630 -4.13 15.20 -7.27
CA VAL A 630 -2.68 15.14 -7.05
C VAL A 630 -2.35 15.36 -5.58
N ASP A 631 -2.92 16.42 -4.98
CA ASP A 631 -2.71 16.72 -3.57
C ASP A 631 -3.18 15.58 -2.66
N ARG A 632 -4.36 15.02 -2.90
CA ARG A 632 -4.83 13.89 -2.08
C ARG A 632 -3.91 12.67 -2.18
N ILE A 633 -3.49 12.28 -3.39
CA ILE A 633 -2.71 11.04 -3.58
C ILE A 633 -1.28 11.20 -3.08
N THR A 634 -0.67 12.38 -3.23
CA THR A 634 0.69 12.62 -2.72
C THR A 634 0.80 12.55 -1.20
N TYR A 635 -0.34 12.57 -0.48
CA TYR A 635 -0.39 12.35 0.95
C TYR A 635 -0.98 10.98 1.33
N ASP A 636 -1.49 10.17 0.39
CA ASP A 636 -2.03 8.85 0.70
C ASP A 636 -0.96 7.98 1.39
N TYR A 637 -1.32 7.31 2.49
CA TYR A 637 -0.39 6.44 3.25
C TYR A 637 0.17 5.26 2.44
N ARG A 638 -0.41 4.94 1.28
CA ARG A 638 0.11 3.96 0.32
C ARG A 638 1.15 4.55 -0.64
N VAL A 639 1.33 5.86 -0.66
CA VAL A 639 2.20 6.62 -1.58
C VAL A 639 3.30 7.36 -0.85
N CYS A 640 2.99 7.89 0.34
CA CYS A 640 3.81 8.85 1.04
C CYS A 640 4.34 8.29 2.36
N LEU A 641 5.67 8.13 2.40
CA LEU A 641 6.40 7.80 3.61
C LEU A 641 6.41 9.01 4.56
N ARG A 642 6.07 8.78 5.84
CA ARG A 642 6.22 9.76 6.92
C ARG A 642 7.44 9.40 7.74
N PHE A 643 8.55 10.08 7.48
CA PHE A 643 9.85 9.74 8.01
C PHE A 643 10.19 10.53 9.27
N GLY A 644 10.47 9.80 10.35
CA GLY A 644 11.03 10.32 11.58
C GLY A 644 12.55 10.16 11.60
N TRP A 645 13.25 11.27 11.77
CA TRP A 645 14.71 11.31 11.83
C TRP A 645 15.25 10.76 13.15
N GLU A 646 16.42 10.13 13.08
CA GLU A 646 17.30 9.89 14.22
C GLU A 646 18.58 10.72 14.04
N ARG A 647 19.16 11.18 15.15
CA ARG A 647 20.43 11.92 15.12
C ARG A 647 21.51 11.05 14.46
N GLY A 648 22.23 11.65 13.51
CA GLY A 648 23.29 11.01 12.75
C GLY A 648 22.82 10.22 11.54
N ASP A 649 21.52 10.21 11.23
CA ASP A 649 21.03 9.68 9.96
C ASP A 649 21.69 10.37 8.77
N LEU A 650 22.10 9.58 7.78
CA LEU A 650 22.34 10.07 6.42
C LEU A 650 21.19 9.63 5.52
N LEU A 651 20.58 10.55 4.78
CA LEU A 651 19.46 10.22 3.88
C LEU A 651 19.75 10.66 2.46
N ILE A 652 19.56 9.75 1.50
CA ILE A 652 19.66 10.01 0.07
C ILE A 652 18.27 9.88 -0.53
N SER A 653 17.77 10.97 -1.10
CA SER A 653 16.50 11.03 -1.81
C SER A 653 16.76 11.28 -3.29
N ASP A 654 16.10 10.50 -4.14
CA ASP A 654 16.05 10.70 -5.57
C ASP A 654 15.02 11.80 -5.84
N ASN A 655 15.51 13.01 -6.06
CA ASN A 655 14.69 14.20 -6.26
C ASN A 655 13.91 14.14 -7.59
N THR A 656 14.23 13.19 -8.47
CA THR A 656 13.43 12.96 -9.68
C THR A 656 12.22 12.09 -9.39
N ALA A 657 12.42 10.96 -8.72
CA ALA A 657 11.34 10.04 -8.42
C ALA A 657 10.45 10.47 -7.25
N MET A 658 10.95 11.31 -6.35
CA MET A 658 10.27 11.68 -5.10
C MET A 658 9.85 13.15 -5.11
N LEU A 659 8.60 13.40 -4.70
CA LEU A 659 8.25 14.68 -4.10
C LEU A 659 8.49 14.58 -2.59
N HIS A 660 8.74 15.71 -1.95
CA HIS A 660 8.97 15.76 -0.53
C HIS A 660 8.40 17.02 0.10
N THR A 661 8.21 16.95 1.41
CA THR A 661 7.87 18.10 2.25
C THR A 661 8.18 17.82 3.72
N ARG A 662 7.77 18.71 4.61
CA ARG A 662 7.87 18.60 6.05
C ARG A 662 6.55 19.00 6.69
N THR A 663 6.09 18.20 7.64
CA THR A 663 4.98 18.58 8.53
C THR A 663 5.41 19.73 9.46
N GLY A 664 4.45 20.45 10.03
CA GLY A 664 4.75 21.45 11.06
C GLY A 664 5.39 20.80 12.29
N TYR A 665 6.15 21.59 13.06
CA TYR A 665 6.70 21.14 14.33
C TYR A 665 6.63 22.24 15.40
N ILE A 666 6.74 21.80 16.65
CA ILE A 666 6.71 22.67 17.82
C ILE A 666 7.86 23.69 17.72
N SER A 667 7.58 24.96 18.05
CA SER A 667 8.60 26.01 18.06
C SER A 667 9.70 25.74 19.09
N ASP A 668 10.83 26.45 18.97
CA ASP A 668 11.92 26.44 19.96
C ASP A 668 12.54 25.06 20.20
N CYS A 669 12.56 24.20 19.17
CA CYS A 669 13.27 22.92 19.19
C CYS A 669 14.57 23.00 18.38
N ASP A 670 15.59 22.26 18.82
CA ASP A 670 16.93 22.26 18.20
C ASP A 670 17.01 21.55 16.84
N ARG A 671 15.88 21.32 16.15
CA ARG A 671 15.85 20.58 14.89
C ARG A 671 16.78 21.23 13.85
N GLU A 672 17.78 20.47 13.40
CA GLU A 672 18.73 20.89 12.38
C GLU A 672 19.04 19.72 11.45
N LEU A 673 18.90 19.97 10.14
CA LEU A 673 19.35 19.06 9.08
C LEU A 673 20.37 19.80 8.19
N TRP A 674 21.36 19.08 7.67
CA TRP A 674 22.24 19.60 6.62
C TRP A 674 21.85 18.95 5.30
N ARG A 675 21.94 19.71 4.21
CA ARG A 675 21.58 19.25 2.86
C ARG A 675 22.67 19.61 1.85
N ILE A 676 23.03 18.64 1.02
CA ILE A 676 23.83 18.78 -0.20
C ILE A 676 22.95 18.37 -1.40
N HIS A 677 23.10 19.08 -2.52
CA HIS A 677 22.53 18.68 -3.81
C HIS A 677 23.59 18.03 -4.68
N CYS A 678 23.21 16.92 -5.32
CA CYS A 678 24.00 16.25 -6.33
C CYS A 678 23.21 16.13 -7.64
N ASP A 679 23.94 15.98 -8.74
CA ASP A 679 23.43 15.76 -10.11
C ASP A 679 22.53 14.54 -10.27
#